data_AF-A0AAF5D730-F1
#
_entry.id   AF-A0AAF5D730-F1
#
_cell.length_a   1.000
_cell.length_b   1.000
_cell.length_c   1.000
_cell.angle_alpha   90.00
_cell.angle_beta   90.00
_cell.angle_gamma   90.00
#
_symmetry.space_group_name_H-M   'P 1'
#
loop_
_entity.id
_entity.type
_entity.pdbx_description
1 polymer ?
#
loop_
_entity_poly.entity_id
_entity_poly.type
_entity_poly.pdbx_seq_one_letter_code
_entity_poly.pdbx_strand_id
1 'polypeptide(L)'
;MLNKFYCSDKCSRKINRLNGGYQDPKNCKNVNVVQGYIDLFSQKGKKVAIKILGSQFYPNENRPCPVINSLEIKYWNNKVPTGARFCTSISDVRIYCENPHVIIYYRSNHSDNWFQILYKAILNNYNTRKVQYYFQFTFQKKCKIFESQQKKRMNIPISYYVDKLVLNLLNIQRCLFGLTGLQYYYRPNCSNHVGKPNKIICQNIRIRIVCNIIKIIQHKTMHSLDVFHFKKIKHLECETNKYIILEKISCINEGYHGPYNCDSFDPNLFINIFSYINSYDKFNKIKDNDRNNRIKRQMYYDILKFWASPINYYIDPGLNEKTILLALYEIEENTCILFKRISHLVSGMSGIRFVSGPAYSSIIGKNKPYTWQNISIGIDDSNEKGLIQHELLHTLGLFSEQNRYDRDNYVFVSSNSVELPQKRALGMYSRTHLLTYGLPYDYGSMMHDGAYSYGPNSKQTIFTKDVLYKYTIGAKDIISFLDYELINLHYCGRRCKKKINCLNEGYQNPLDCSSCKCVKGFTGKRCENFLTNLKNCGESVYQAKELPKKIKIDGFKSCTYHILAKKGRRIVIYLKSTTLYPNAKNFCYISNSIEIKFYKSKSTSGARFCLNTKSVTIVSSSSHVIVSYRSSNYKNNVEMLYREVSKAFGKSQSIRNKFSRTSFFGSNKYKAL
;
A
#
# COMPACT_ATOMS: atom_id res chain seq x y z
N MET A 1 -16.69 -11.79 20.52
CA MET A 1 -17.72 -12.47 19.71
C MET A 1 -17.94 -13.82 20.31
N LEU A 2 -19.17 -14.31 20.28
CA LEU A 2 -19.49 -15.71 20.51
C LEU A 2 -19.58 -16.37 19.14
N ASN A 3 -18.90 -17.48 18.94
CA ASN A 3 -18.95 -18.23 17.69
C ASN A 3 -19.44 -19.65 18.01
N LYS A 4 -20.43 -20.15 17.27
CA LYS A 4 -20.80 -21.58 17.30
C LYS A 4 -20.47 -22.19 15.95
N PHE A 5 -19.72 -23.29 15.99
CA PHE A 5 -19.32 -24.03 14.80
C PHE A 5 -20.02 -25.39 14.84
N TYR A 6 -20.78 -25.68 13.79
CA TYR A 6 -21.40 -26.98 13.61
C TYR A 6 -20.93 -27.56 12.29
N CYS A 7 -20.43 -28.78 12.33
CA CYS A 7 -19.89 -29.49 11.19
C CYS A 7 -20.34 -30.94 11.33
N SER A 8 -20.97 -31.48 10.29
CA SER A 8 -21.47 -32.85 10.28
C SER A 8 -20.96 -33.58 9.06
N ASP A 9 -20.23 -34.67 9.31
CA ASP A 9 -19.71 -35.58 8.29
C ASP A 9 -20.75 -36.62 7.83
N LYS A 10 -22.00 -36.54 8.32
CA LYS A 10 -23.13 -37.41 7.95
C LYS A 10 -24.39 -36.56 7.74
N CYS A 11 -25.31 -36.97 6.85
CA CYS A 11 -26.69 -36.43 6.82
C CYS A 11 -27.33 -36.63 8.22
N SER A 12 -27.15 -35.69 9.15
CA SER A 12 -27.68 -35.81 10.50
C SER A 12 -29.11 -35.31 10.54
N ARG A 13 -30.04 -36.21 10.87
CA ARG A 13 -31.47 -35.93 11.14
C ARG A 13 -31.70 -34.82 12.18
N LYS A 14 -30.68 -34.44 12.98
CA LYS A 14 -30.80 -33.43 14.05
C LYS A 14 -30.81 -31.96 13.57
N ILE A 15 -30.45 -31.66 12.32
CA ILE A 15 -30.41 -30.26 11.84
C ILE A 15 -31.82 -29.71 11.52
N ASN A 16 -32.80 -30.57 11.26
CA ASN A 16 -34.16 -30.17 10.85
C ASN A 16 -35.04 -29.54 11.95
N ARG A 17 -34.60 -29.48 13.21
CA ARG A 17 -35.41 -28.90 14.30
C ARG A 17 -35.22 -27.39 14.52
N LEU A 18 -34.26 -26.75 13.87
CA LEU A 18 -33.93 -25.34 14.13
C LEU A 18 -34.32 -24.35 13.02
N ASN A 19 -34.70 -24.81 11.83
CA ASN A 19 -35.16 -23.94 10.74
C ASN A 19 -36.19 -24.72 9.91
N GLY A 20 -37.43 -24.26 9.87
CA GLY A 20 -38.59 -24.91 9.22
C GLY A 20 -38.51 -25.04 7.69
N GLY A 21 -37.46 -25.68 7.17
CA GLY A 21 -37.33 -26.06 5.77
C GLY A 21 -37.59 -27.56 5.60
N TYR A 22 -38.66 -27.89 4.87
CA TYR A 22 -38.95 -29.26 4.44
C TYR A 22 -37.89 -29.72 3.43
N GLN A 23 -37.08 -30.72 3.77
CA GLN A 23 -36.34 -31.52 2.80
C GLN A 23 -36.70 -32.98 3.03
N ASP A 24 -37.19 -33.63 1.97
CA ASP A 24 -37.63 -35.01 1.94
C ASP A 24 -36.53 -35.97 2.47
N PRO A 25 -36.79 -36.72 3.55
CA PRO A 25 -35.82 -37.65 4.15
C PRO A 25 -35.42 -38.83 3.24
N LYS A 26 -36.14 -39.08 2.12
CA LYS A 26 -35.95 -40.30 1.31
C LYS A 26 -34.72 -40.31 0.39
N ASN A 27 -34.04 -39.18 0.17
CA ASN A 27 -32.89 -39.08 -0.75
C ASN A 27 -31.47 -39.06 -0.10
N CYS A 28 -31.31 -39.25 1.21
CA CYS A 28 -29.97 -39.36 1.85
C CYS A 28 -29.38 -40.79 1.75
N LYS A 29 -29.27 -41.38 0.55
CA LYS A 29 -28.46 -42.59 0.30
C LYS A 29 -27.22 -42.22 -0.53
N ASN A 30 -26.03 -42.58 -0.04
CA ASN A 30 -24.73 -42.60 -0.74
C ASN A 30 -24.00 -41.29 -1.12
N VAL A 31 -24.18 -40.17 -0.41
CA VAL A 31 -23.41 -38.95 -0.75
C VAL A 31 -22.48 -38.50 0.39
N ASN A 32 -21.17 -38.55 0.14
CA ASN A 32 -20.09 -37.99 0.98
C ASN A 32 -20.15 -36.44 0.98
N VAL A 33 -21.25 -35.86 1.48
CA VAL A 33 -21.40 -34.40 1.62
C VAL A 33 -21.02 -33.99 3.03
N VAL A 34 -19.99 -33.16 3.15
CA VAL A 34 -19.70 -32.42 4.39
C VAL A 34 -20.53 -31.15 4.38
N GLN A 35 -21.32 -30.94 5.43
CA GLN A 35 -22.07 -29.71 5.61
C GLN A 35 -21.82 -29.13 6.99
N GLY A 36 -21.83 -27.81 7.08
CA GLY A 36 -21.75 -27.13 8.36
C GLY A 36 -22.24 -25.70 8.30
N TYR A 37 -22.36 -25.12 9.48
CA TYR A 37 -22.67 -23.71 9.62
C TYR A 37 -21.85 -23.07 10.73
N ILE A 38 -21.59 -21.78 10.55
CA ILE A 38 -20.88 -20.93 11.50
C ILE A 38 -21.84 -19.82 11.87
N ASP A 39 -22.20 -19.77 13.15
CA ASP A 39 -22.87 -18.60 13.70
C ASP A 39 -21.84 -17.67 14.33
N LEU A 40 -21.78 -16.44 13.83
CA LEU A 40 -20.97 -15.37 14.40
C LEU A 40 -21.88 -14.37 15.10
N PHE A 41 -21.66 -14.15 16.40
CA PHE A 41 -22.41 -13.16 17.18
C PHE A 41 -21.48 -12.06 17.73
N SER A 42 -21.79 -10.80 17.44
CA SER A 42 -21.25 -9.65 18.16
C SER A 42 -22.14 -9.23 19.32
N GLN A 43 -21.56 -8.51 20.29
CA GLN A 43 -22.30 -7.91 21.40
C GLN A 43 -23.30 -6.87 20.87
N LYS A 44 -24.36 -6.60 21.65
CA LYS A 44 -25.37 -5.56 21.37
C LYS A 44 -24.67 -4.22 21.06
N GLY A 45 -25.14 -3.51 20.03
CA GLY A 45 -24.56 -2.24 19.56
C GLY A 45 -23.37 -2.36 18.59
N LYS A 46 -22.96 -3.58 18.24
CA LYS A 46 -21.95 -3.86 17.20
C LYS A 46 -22.55 -4.75 16.11
N LYS A 47 -22.04 -4.62 14.89
CA LYS A 47 -22.32 -5.51 13.75
C LYS A 47 -21.09 -6.33 13.40
N VAL A 48 -21.26 -7.38 12.60
CA VAL A 48 -20.16 -8.25 12.17
C VAL A 48 -19.63 -7.78 10.81
N ALA A 49 -18.32 -7.70 10.66
CA ALA A 49 -17.67 -7.59 9.36
C ALA A 49 -16.93 -8.89 9.05
N ILE A 50 -17.06 -9.40 7.84
CA ILE A 50 -16.37 -10.59 7.33
C ILE A 50 -15.53 -10.17 6.13
N LYS A 51 -14.33 -10.75 6.00
CA LYS A 51 -13.48 -10.66 4.81
C LYS A 51 -13.09 -12.07 4.36
N ILE A 52 -13.60 -12.53 3.24
CA ILE A 52 -13.17 -13.77 2.60
C ILE A 52 -11.76 -13.56 2.07
N LEU A 53 -10.77 -14.20 2.69
CA LEU A 53 -9.38 -14.18 2.23
C LEU A 53 -9.22 -15.00 0.96
N GLY A 54 -9.96 -16.11 0.86
CA GLY A 54 -10.04 -16.95 -0.31
C GLY A 54 -11.06 -18.06 -0.09
N SER A 55 -11.70 -18.52 -1.14
CA SER A 55 -12.53 -19.72 -1.18
C SER A 55 -12.37 -20.39 -2.51
N GLN A 56 -12.55 -21.70 -2.55
CA GLN A 56 -12.57 -22.49 -3.76
C GLN A 56 -13.58 -23.60 -3.56
N PHE A 57 -14.54 -23.67 -4.46
CA PHE A 57 -15.51 -24.75 -4.50
C PHE A 57 -15.59 -25.31 -5.91
N TYR A 58 -15.36 -26.61 -6.04
CA TYR A 58 -15.42 -27.37 -7.28
C TYR A 58 -16.12 -28.73 -7.02
N PRO A 59 -16.62 -29.38 -8.08
CA PRO A 59 -16.89 -28.80 -9.40
C PRO A 59 -18.06 -27.81 -9.32
N ASN A 60 -17.97 -26.69 -10.05
CA ASN A 60 -19.04 -25.72 -10.27
C ASN A 60 -18.82 -25.05 -11.64
N GLU A 61 -19.89 -24.88 -12.41
CA GLU A 61 -19.89 -24.03 -13.60
C GLU A 61 -20.07 -22.55 -13.19
N ASN A 62 -19.66 -21.62 -14.04
CA ASN A 62 -19.40 -20.21 -13.68
C ASN A 62 -20.61 -19.41 -13.16
N ARG A 63 -21.83 -19.96 -13.13
CA ARG A 63 -23.08 -19.58 -12.43
C ARG A 63 -24.26 -20.36 -13.07
N PRO A 64 -25.41 -20.58 -12.40
CA PRO A 64 -25.74 -20.18 -11.03
C PRO A 64 -25.04 -21.06 -9.99
N CYS A 65 -24.73 -20.48 -8.81
CA CYS A 65 -24.06 -21.24 -7.76
C CYS A 65 -24.98 -22.29 -7.12
N PRO A 66 -24.69 -23.59 -7.27
CA PRO A 66 -25.50 -24.64 -6.67
C PRO A 66 -25.37 -24.63 -5.14
N VAL A 67 -26.34 -25.24 -4.46
CA VAL A 67 -26.31 -25.36 -2.99
C VAL A 67 -25.15 -26.23 -2.53
N ILE A 68 -24.87 -27.32 -3.24
CA ILE A 68 -23.69 -28.17 -3.01
C ILE A 68 -22.45 -27.49 -3.57
N ASN A 69 -21.27 -27.70 -2.97
CA ASN A 69 -20.03 -27.02 -3.32
C ASN A 69 -20.19 -25.50 -3.31
N SER A 70 -20.72 -24.95 -2.22
CA SER A 70 -20.82 -23.50 -2.06
C SER A 70 -20.71 -23.06 -0.60
N LEU A 71 -20.38 -21.79 -0.43
CA LEU A 71 -20.41 -21.03 0.81
C LEU A 71 -21.54 -20.00 0.72
N GLU A 72 -22.53 -20.06 1.58
CA GLU A 72 -23.61 -19.09 1.69
C GLU A 72 -23.45 -18.26 2.97
N ILE A 73 -23.50 -16.93 2.87
CA ILE A 73 -23.40 -16.01 4.00
C ILE A 73 -24.70 -15.24 4.11
N LYS A 74 -25.45 -15.46 5.19
CA LYS A 74 -26.68 -14.74 5.54
C LYS A 74 -26.36 -13.58 6.48
N TYR A 75 -26.30 -12.36 5.94
CA TYR A 75 -25.84 -11.17 6.65
C TYR A 75 -26.91 -10.06 6.81
N TRP A 76 -28.10 -10.24 6.21
CA TRP A 76 -29.24 -9.33 6.37
C TRP A 76 -29.97 -9.52 7.70
N ASN A 77 -30.75 -8.53 8.12
CA ASN A 77 -31.57 -8.62 9.34
C ASN A 77 -32.46 -9.87 9.35
N ASN A 78 -33.21 -10.08 8.27
CA ASN A 78 -34.02 -11.28 8.07
C ASN A 78 -33.13 -12.43 7.54
N LYS A 79 -33.10 -13.56 8.26
CA LYS A 79 -32.35 -14.77 7.87
C LYS A 79 -33.15 -15.75 7.02
N VAL A 80 -34.43 -15.46 6.76
CA VAL A 80 -35.30 -16.26 5.89
C VAL A 80 -34.81 -16.28 4.43
N PRO A 81 -34.47 -15.15 3.78
CA PRO A 81 -33.95 -15.16 2.41
C PRO A 81 -32.63 -15.95 2.27
N THR A 82 -32.35 -16.38 1.04
CA THR A 82 -31.04 -16.92 0.67
C THR A 82 -29.95 -15.86 0.84
N GLY A 83 -28.85 -16.23 1.49
CA GLY A 83 -27.68 -15.38 1.65
C GLY A 83 -26.85 -15.24 0.37
N ALA A 84 -25.79 -14.44 0.42
CA ALA A 84 -24.83 -14.37 -0.68
C ALA A 84 -24.09 -15.70 -0.80
N ARG A 85 -24.17 -16.33 -1.97
CA ARG A 85 -23.58 -17.65 -2.25
C ARG A 85 -22.34 -17.54 -3.13
N PHE A 86 -21.30 -18.27 -2.76
CA PHE A 86 -19.98 -18.29 -3.39
C PHE A 86 -19.64 -19.74 -3.75
N CYS A 87 -19.46 -20.04 -5.03
CA CYS A 87 -19.24 -21.39 -5.55
C CYS A 87 -18.00 -21.51 -6.45
N THR A 88 -17.19 -20.47 -6.61
CA THR A 88 -15.98 -20.51 -7.43
C THR A 88 -14.78 -20.03 -6.62
N SER A 89 -13.63 -19.90 -7.27
CA SER A 89 -12.46 -19.26 -6.66
C SER A 89 -12.74 -17.79 -6.42
N ILE A 90 -12.88 -17.38 -5.16
CA ILE A 90 -13.21 -16.01 -4.77
C ILE A 90 -12.27 -15.57 -3.67
N SER A 91 -11.73 -14.36 -3.77
CA SER A 91 -10.84 -13.77 -2.76
C SER A 91 -11.15 -12.29 -2.56
N ASP A 92 -10.76 -11.76 -1.41
CA ASP A 92 -10.85 -10.34 -1.04
C ASP A 92 -12.29 -9.77 -0.99
N VAL A 93 -13.29 -10.60 -0.71
CA VAL A 93 -14.69 -10.16 -0.54
C VAL A 93 -14.93 -9.72 0.90
N ARG A 94 -15.27 -8.44 1.10
CA ARG A 94 -15.71 -7.90 2.40
C ARG A 94 -17.25 -7.86 2.46
N ILE A 95 -17.81 -8.34 3.57
CA ILE A 95 -19.26 -8.34 3.86
C ILE A 95 -19.45 -7.62 5.20
N TYR A 96 -20.21 -6.53 5.19
CA TYR A 96 -20.61 -5.81 6.39
C TYR A 96 -22.06 -6.17 6.69
N CYS A 97 -22.29 -6.73 7.87
CA CYS A 97 -23.59 -7.31 8.21
C CYS A 97 -24.47 -6.24 8.84
N GLU A 98 -25.79 -6.34 8.62
CA GLU A 98 -26.73 -5.33 9.14
C GLU A 98 -26.98 -5.48 10.64
N ASN A 99 -26.74 -6.68 11.17
CA ASN A 99 -27.07 -7.06 12.52
C ASN A 99 -25.86 -7.71 13.24
N PRO A 100 -25.97 -7.95 14.56
CA PRO A 100 -24.91 -8.62 15.31
C PRO A 100 -24.76 -10.12 15.01
N HIS A 101 -25.55 -10.71 14.10
CA HIS A 101 -25.60 -12.16 13.90
C HIS A 101 -25.44 -12.55 12.43
N VAL A 102 -24.39 -13.30 12.11
CA VAL A 102 -24.16 -13.80 10.76
C VAL A 102 -24.20 -15.30 10.77
N ILE A 103 -24.88 -15.88 9.78
CA ILE A 103 -24.87 -17.32 9.56
C ILE A 103 -24.10 -17.61 8.28
N ILE A 104 -23.07 -18.42 8.37
CA ILE A 104 -22.28 -18.88 7.24
C ILE A 104 -22.54 -20.36 7.07
N TYR A 105 -23.25 -20.74 6.01
CA TYR A 105 -23.49 -22.13 5.65
C TYR A 105 -22.48 -22.58 4.60
N TYR A 106 -22.01 -23.81 4.68
CA TYR A 106 -21.23 -24.42 3.61
C TYR A 106 -21.66 -25.86 3.39
N ARG A 107 -21.63 -26.29 2.13
CA ARG A 107 -21.87 -27.68 1.73
C ARG A 107 -20.82 -28.04 0.68
N SER A 108 -20.19 -29.20 0.83
CA SER A 108 -19.19 -29.70 -0.11
C SER A 108 -19.25 -31.21 -0.25
N ASN A 109 -19.24 -31.72 -1.48
CA ASN A 109 -19.00 -33.13 -1.76
C ASN A 109 -17.56 -33.41 -2.24
N HIS A 110 -16.73 -32.37 -2.40
CA HIS A 110 -15.35 -32.47 -2.88
C HIS A 110 -14.34 -32.19 -1.76
N SER A 111 -13.24 -32.96 -1.72
CA SER A 111 -12.20 -32.82 -0.68
C SER A 111 -11.45 -31.51 -0.73
N ASP A 112 -11.29 -30.98 -1.93
CA ASP A 112 -10.40 -29.84 -2.18
C ASP A 112 -11.11 -28.51 -1.99
N ASN A 113 -12.40 -28.54 -1.61
CA ASN A 113 -13.18 -27.34 -1.35
C ASN A 113 -12.80 -26.75 0.00
N TRP A 114 -12.59 -25.44 0.01
CA TRP A 114 -12.12 -24.72 1.18
C TRP A 114 -12.57 -23.29 1.16
N PHE A 115 -12.56 -22.67 2.32
CA PHE A 115 -12.69 -21.23 2.43
C PHE A 115 -11.95 -20.73 3.67
N GLN A 116 -11.52 -19.48 3.60
CA GLN A 116 -10.84 -18.78 4.65
C GLN A 116 -11.45 -17.39 4.79
N ILE A 117 -11.88 -17.06 6.00
CA ILE A 117 -12.49 -15.77 6.33
C ILE A 117 -11.74 -15.13 7.49
N LEU A 118 -11.64 -13.81 7.47
CA LEU A 118 -11.43 -12.98 8.64
C LEU A 118 -12.79 -12.41 9.08
N TYR A 119 -13.00 -12.24 10.38
CA TYR A 119 -14.20 -11.59 10.89
C TYR A 119 -13.91 -10.74 12.12
N LYS A 120 -14.70 -9.68 12.31
CA LYS A 120 -14.52 -8.71 13.40
C LYS A 120 -15.85 -8.07 13.79
N ALA A 121 -15.99 -7.71 15.06
CA ALA A 121 -17.11 -6.90 15.55
C ALA A 121 -16.76 -5.43 15.33
N ILE A 122 -17.60 -4.72 14.60
CA ILE A 122 -17.45 -3.30 14.27
C ILE A 122 -18.64 -2.54 14.86
N LEU A 123 -18.48 -1.24 15.11
CA LEU A 123 -19.59 -0.41 15.61
C LEU A 123 -20.71 -0.33 14.56
N ASN A 124 -21.96 -0.12 14.98
CA ASN A 124 -23.08 0.00 14.03
C ASN A 124 -22.88 1.17 13.04
N ASN A 125 -22.36 2.29 13.55
CA ASN A 125 -22.00 3.50 12.79
C ASN A 125 -20.60 3.43 12.15
N TYR A 126 -20.00 2.24 12.04
CA TYR A 126 -18.64 2.08 11.51
C TYR A 126 -18.56 2.60 10.07
N ASN A 127 -18.02 3.81 9.94
CA ASN A 127 -17.50 4.43 8.74
C ASN A 127 -16.01 4.06 8.67
N THR A 128 -15.46 3.76 7.49
CA THR A 128 -14.28 2.91 7.18
C THR A 128 -12.91 3.27 7.80
N ARG A 129 -12.85 4.02 8.89
CA ARG A 129 -11.61 4.54 9.49
C ARG A 129 -11.32 3.83 10.82
N LYS A 130 -10.25 3.03 10.83
CA LYS A 130 -9.62 2.26 11.94
C LYS A 130 -10.07 0.81 12.06
N VAL A 131 -9.19 -0.14 11.70
CA VAL A 131 -9.38 -1.56 12.05
C VAL A 131 -8.33 -2.02 13.06
N GLN A 132 -8.80 -2.43 14.25
CA GLN A 132 -8.05 -3.25 15.21
C GLN A 132 -8.71 -4.63 15.37
N TYR A 133 -7.93 -5.72 15.34
CA TYR A 133 -8.31 -7.13 15.63
C TYR A 133 -9.26 -7.83 14.64
N TYR A 134 -8.77 -8.88 13.99
CA TYR A 134 -9.58 -9.84 13.23
C TYR A 134 -9.44 -11.24 13.83
N PHE A 135 -10.51 -12.02 13.80
CA PHE A 135 -10.48 -13.46 13.99
C PHE A 135 -10.39 -14.13 12.63
N GLN A 136 -9.73 -15.27 12.53
CA GLN A 136 -9.59 -16.02 11.27
C GLN A 136 -10.24 -17.40 11.40
N PHE A 137 -11.01 -17.78 10.40
CA PHE A 137 -11.56 -19.13 10.27
C PHE A 137 -11.10 -19.74 8.93
N THR A 138 -10.81 -21.04 8.93
CA THR A 138 -10.39 -21.80 7.73
C THR A 138 -11.03 -23.17 7.78
N PHE A 139 -11.71 -23.58 6.72
CA PHE A 139 -12.32 -24.91 6.59
C PHE A 139 -11.59 -25.75 5.55
N GLN A 140 -11.24 -26.99 5.91
CA GLN A 140 -10.73 -28.06 5.02
C GLN A 140 -11.15 -29.44 5.58
N LYS A 141 -12.06 -30.16 4.89
CA LYS A 141 -12.58 -31.56 4.97
C LYS A 141 -12.54 -32.41 6.26
N LYS A 142 -11.84 -32.05 7.33
CA LYS A 142 -11.99 -32.58 8.69
C LYS A 142 -12.46 -31.40 9.51
N CYS A 143 -13.53 -31.54 10.31
CA CYS A 143 -14.02 -30.51 11.22
C CYS A 143 -12.95 -30.13 12.27
N LYS A 144 -11.85 -29.48 11.86
CA LYS A 144 -10.78 -28.98 12.71
C LYS A 144 -10.94 -27.47 12.78
N ILE A 145 -11.57 -27.03 13.87
CA ILE A 145 -11.69 -25.63 14.23
C ILE A 145 -10.30 -25.14 14.63
N PHE A 146 -9.77 -24.15 13.92
CA PHE A 146 -8.54 -23.45 14.30
C PHE A 146 -8.87 -21.98 14.54
N GLU A 147 -9.32 -21.66 15.75
CA GLU A 147 -9.55 -20.29 16.19
C GLU A 147 -8.26 -19.73 16.79
N SER A 148 -7.57 -18.82 16.09
CA SER A 148 -6.42 -18.11 16.65
C SER A 148 -6.87 -16.73 17.14
N GLN A 149 -6.93 -16.51 18.46
CA GLN A 149 -7.02 -15.17 19.02
C GLN A 149 -5.64 -14.50 18.94
N GLN A 150 -5.47 -13.46 18.13
CA GLN A 150 -4.33 -12.56 18.29
C GLN A 150 -4.54 -11.70 19.55
N LYS A 151 -4.27 -12.27 20.74
CA LYS A 151 -4.18 -11.54 22.01
C LYS A 151 -2.83 -10.81 22.08
N LYS A 152 -2.77 -9.54 21.68
CA LYS A 152 -1.77 -8.62 22.25
C LYS A 152 -2.36 -8.04 23.53
N ARG A 153 -1.96 -8.58 24.68
CA ARG A 153 -2.16 -7.95 25.99
C ARG A 153 -1.44 -6.61 25.99
N MET A 154 -2.16 -5.49 26.08
CA MET A 154 -1.66 -4.35 26.82
C MET A 154 -2.22 -4.50 28.23
N ASN A 155 -1.35 -4.88 29.18
CA ASN A 155 -1.58 -4.59 30.58
C ASN A 155 -1.68 -3.07 30.69
N ILE A 156 -2.90 -2.56 30.81
CA ILE A 156 -3.14 -1.18 31.22
C ILE A 156 -3.10 -1.24 32.75
N PRO A 157 -2.13 -0.59 33.42
CA PRO A 157 -2.17 -0.44 34.86
C PRO A 157 -3.46 0.30 35.23
N ILE A 158 -4.14 -0.20 36.27
CA ILE A 158 -5.28 0.43 36.94
C ILE A 158 -4.77 1.68 37.68
N SER A 159 -4.33 2.69 36.93
CA SER A 159 -3.90 3.99 37.47
C SER A 159 -4.36 5.19 36.61
N TYR A 160 -5.26 4.98 35.66
CA TYR A 160 -5.77 6.05 34.77
C TYR A 160 -7.24 6.44 35.04
N TYR A 161 -7.73 6.10 36.24
CA TYR A 161 -9.09 6.41 36.72
C TYR A 161 -9.13 7.55 37.76
N VAL A 162 -8.04 8.32 37.96
CA VAL A 162 -7.94 9.32 39.06
C VAL A 162 -7.44 10.71 38.64
N ASP A 163 -7.42 11.08 37.35
CA ASP A 163 -7.05 12.46 36.92
C ASP A 163 -8.25 13.29 36.44
N LYS A 164 -9.41 13.13 37.10
CA LYS A 164 -10.61 13.97 36.90
C LYS A 164 -11.20 14.54 38.19
N LEU A 165 -10.50 14.39 39.32
CA LEU A 165 -10.83 14.94 40.63
C LEU A 165 -9.55 14.86 41.47
N VAL A 166 -8.73 15.92 41.48
CA VAL A 166 -7.70 16.32 42.48
C VAL A 166 -6.86 17.43 41.82
N LEU A 167 -7.36 18.66 41.88
CA LEU A 167 -6.60 19.91 41.92
C LEU A 167 -7.57 21.05 42.28
N ASN A 168 -8.32 20.81 43.37
CA ASN A 168 -8.78 21.84 44.26
C ASN A 168 -7.76 21.87 45.42
N LEU A 169 -7.39 23.07 45.84
CA LEU A 169 -6.60 23.41 47.04
C LEU A 169 -5.09 23.17 46.91
N LEU A 170 -4.36 24.26 46.61
CA LEU A 170 -3.12 24.65 47.31
C LEU A 170 -2.86 26.15 47.07
N ASN A 171 -3.19 26.94 48.09
CA ASN A 171 -2.50 28.13 48.63
C ASN A 171 -2.36 29.37 47.72
N ILE A 172 -3.18 30.42 47.93
CA ILE A 172 -2.95 31.52 48.90
C ILE A 172 -1.57 32.17 48.69
N GLN A 173 -1.48 33.26 47.91
CA GLN A 173 -0.91 34.54 48.36
C GLN A 173 -0.92 35.63 47.25
N ARG A 174 -1.30 36.84 47.71
CA ARG A 174 -1.02 38.18 47.18
C ARG A 174 -2.06 38.83 46.25
N CYS A 175 -3.10 39.34 46.93
CA CYS A 175 -3.56 40.72 46.82
C CYS A 175 -2.40 41.72 46.68
N LEU A 176 -2.55 42.74 45.82
CA LEU A 176 -2.37 44.18 46.13
C LEU A 176 -2.29 45.02 44.83
N PHE A 177 -3.27 45.93 44.68
CA PHE A 177 -3.30 47.18 43.89
C PHE A 177 -3.11 47.15 42.36
N GLY A 178 -3.92 47.80 41.53
CA GLY A 178 -5.08 48.66 41.75
C GLY A 178 -5.52 49.36 40.45
N LEU A 179 -6.82 49.73 40.42
CA LEU A 179 -7.47 50.84 39.69
C LEU A 179 -7.54 50.73 38.14
N THR A 180 -8.66 50.96 37.43
CA THR A 180 -10.07 51.33 37.66
C THR A 180 -10.78 51.13 36.30
N GLY A 181 -12.01 50.57 36.28
CA GLY A 181 -13.26 51.25 35.84
C GLY A 181 -13.33 51.57 34.33
N LEU A 182 -14.31 51.14 33.52
CA LEU A 182 -15.75 51.01 33.76
C LEU A 182 -16.39 50.09 32.69
N GLN A 183 -17.40 49.33 33.14
CA GLN A 183 -18.38 48.59 32.34
C GLN A 183 -19.34 49.55 31.62
N TYR A 184 -20.04 49.11 30.58
CA TYR A 184 -21.51 48.94 30.61
C TYR A 184 -22.01 48.22 29.34
N TYR A 185 -23.08 47.45 29.56
CA TYR A 185 -23.81 46.52 28.69
C TYR A 185 -24.73 47.24 27.67
N TYR A 186 -25.07 46.60 26.53
CA TYR A 186 -26.41 46.01 26.22
C TYR A 186 -26.61 45.63 24.72
N ARG A 187 -27.68 44.86 24.49
CA ARG A 187 -28.12 43.92 23.44
C ARG A 187 -28.43 44.42 21.99
N PRO A 188 -28.68 43.48 21.04
CA PRO A 188 -28.98 43.72 19.61
C PRO A 188 -30.48 43.70 19.24
N ASN A 189 -30.89 44.39 18.15
CA ASN A 189 -31.83 43.94 17.09
C ASN A 189 -32.30 45.09 16.16
N CYS A 190 -32.85 44.68 14.99
CA CYS A 190 -33.76 45.39 14.06
C CYS A 190 -33.19 45.88 12.70
N SER A 191 -33.24 44.97 11.72
CA SER A 191 -34.09 44.99 10.51
C SER A 191 -34.41 46.28 9.72
N ASN A 192 -34.22 46.16 8.40
CA ASN A 192 -34.97 46.71 7.26
C ASN A 192 -34.97 48.23 7.01
N HIS A 193 -34.32 48.66 5.91
CA HIS A 193 -34.99 49.44 4.86
C HIS A 193 -34.22 49.40 3.52
N VAL A 194 -35.03 49.35 2.46
CA VAL A 194 -34.73 49.16 1.03
C VAL A 194 -34.47 50.52 0.35
N GLY A 195 -33.54 50.59 -0.63
CA GLY A 195 -33.63 51.60 -1.70
C GLY A 195 -32.33 52.17 -2.33
N LYS A 196 -31.82 51.50 -3.38
CA LYS A 196 -31.30 52.07 -4.67
C LYS A 196 -29.99 52.94 -4.69
N PRO A 197 -29.32 53.12 -5.85
CA PRO A 197 -27.96 52.58 -6.08
C PRO A 197 -26.86 53.62 -6.40
N ASN A 198 -25.62 53.12 -6.53
CA ASN A 198 -24.40 53.75 -7.07
C ASN A 198 -23.70 54.85 -6.25
N LYS A 199 -22.65 54.47 -5.50
CA LYS A 199 -21.31 55.08 -5.60
C LYS A 199 -20.28 54.30 -4.77
N ILE A 200 -19.23 53.87 -5.47
CA ILE A 200 -17.99 53.29 -4.95
C ILE A 200 -17.23 54.37 -4.18
N ILE A 201 -16.97 54.18 -2.88
CA ILE A 201 -15.79 54.69 -2.16
C ILE A 201 -15.42 53.67 -1.07
N CYS A 202 -14.24 53.05 -1.21
CA CYS A 202 -13.55 52.27 -0.19
C CYS A 202 -12.92 53.18 0.87
N GLN A 203 -12.90 52.76 2.14
CA GLN A 203 -11.64 52.47 2.87
C GLN A 203 -11.85 52.00 4.32
N ASN A 204 -11.43 50.75 4.56
CA ASN A 204 -10.55 50.24 5.62
C ASN A 204 -10.73 50.66 7.10
N ILE A 205 -11.18 49.69 7.93
CA ILE A 205 -10.75 49.56 9.34
C ILE A 205 -10.60 48.06 9.75
N ARG A 206 -9.40 47.74 10.28
CA ARG A 206 -8.98 46.61 11.17
C ARG A 206 -8.42 45.30 10.58
N ILE A 207 -7.12 45.35 10.25
CA ILE A 207 -6.14 44.27 10.45
C ILE A 207 -5.16 44.72 11.55
N ARG A 208 -4.93 43.87 12.56
CA ARG A 208 -3.86 44.01 13.56
C ARG A 208 -3.18 42.64 13.72
N ILE A 209 -1.84 42.68 13.80
CA ILE A 209 -0.84 41.62 14.00
C ILE A 209 -0.17 41.14 12.69
N VAL A 210 0.74 41.99 12.23
CA VAL A 210 1.82 41.74 11.25
C VAL A 210 3.11 42.28 11.87
N CYS A 211 4.21 41.56 11.66
CA CYS A 211 5.63 42.00 11.69
C CYS A 211 6.23 42.56 12.98
N ASN A 212 7.18 41.81 13.57
CA ASN A 212 8.20 42.41 14.45
C ASN A 212 9.57 41.68 14.54
N ILE A 213 10.05 40.88 13.55
CA ILE A 213 11.43 40.29 13.65
C ILE A 213 12.22 40.27 12.32
N ILE A 214 12.16 41.29 11.45
CA ILE A 214 13.13 41.42 10.32
C ILE A 214 13.62 42.87 10.05
N LYS A 215 13.18 43.90 10.79
CA LYS A 215 13.70 45.28 10.64
C LYS A 215 14.06 45.95 11.96
N ILE A 216 15.02 45.33 12.66
CA ILE A 216 15.86 46.04 13.64
C ILE A 216 17.29 46.04 13.06
N ILE A 217 17.66 47.19 12.48
CA ILE A 217 18.96 47.86 12.69
C ILE A 217 20.17 47.09 12.10
N GLN A 218 20.50 47.23 10.81
CA GLN A 218 21.45 48.23 10.30
C GLN A 218 22.06 49.13 11.38
N HIS A 219 23.39 49.05 11.56
CA HIS A 219 24.25 49.75 12.52
C HIS A 219 24.33 49.20 13.96
N LYS A 220 25.31 48.31 14.23
CA LYS A 220 26.37 48.52 15.24
C LYS A 220 27.38 47.35 15.30
N THR A 221 28.67 47.75 15.30
CA THR A 221 29.90 47.08 15.79
C THR A 221 30.40 45.82 15.05
N MET A 222 31.30 45.91 14.05
CA MET A 222 32.78 46.12 14.07
C MET A 222 33.64 45.00 14.68
N HIS A 223 34.59 44.54 13.84
CA HIS A 223 35.83 43.79 14.10
C HIS A 223 35.74 42.32 14.57
N SER A 224 36.14 41.37 13.72
CA SER A 224 37.56 41.01 13.53
C SER A 224 37.76 39.76 12.64
N LEU A 225 38.72 39.90 11.71
CA LEU A 225 39.66 38.91 11.18
C LEU A 225 39.23 37.93 10.05
N ASP A 226 39.59 38.40 8.84
CA ASP A 226 40.50 37.79 7.87
C ASP A 226 40.05 36.69 6.88
N VAL A 227 39.67 37.18 5.69
CA VAL A 227 40.38 37.01 4.41
C VAL A 227 41.13 35.68 4.21
N PHE A 228 40.66 34.83 3.29
CA PHE A 228 41.50 34.30 2.19
C PHE A 228 40.63 33.64 1.09
N HIS A 229 40.84 34.13 -0.14
CA HIS A 229 40.51 33.53 -1.46
C HIS A 229 39.13 33.73 -2.11
N PHE A 230 38.96 34.94 -2.67
CA PHE A 230 38.27 35.19 -3.93
C PHE A 230 39.22 34.92 -5.12
N LYS A 231 38.89 33.99 -6.02
CA LYS A 231 39.21 34.05 -7.47
C LYS A 231 38.53 32.91 -8.24
N LYS A 232 37.98 33.25 -9.40
CA LYS A 232 37.28 32.42 -10.41
C LYS A 232 35.85 31.99 -10.06
N ILE A 233 34.88 32.72 -10.60
CA ILE A 233 33.94 32.25 -11.66
C ILE A 233 33.12 33.49 -12.07
N LYS A 234 33.62 34.21 -13.09
CA LYS A 234 32.81 35.03 -14.02
C LYS A 234 32.32 34.06 -15.10
N HIS A 235 31.12 34.29 -15.63
CA HIS A 235 30.37 33.51 -16.63
C HIS A 235 29.62 32.27 -16.11
N LEU A 236 28.34 32.47 -15.78
CA LEU A 236 27.29 31.53 -16.16
C LEU A 236 25.99 32.32 -16.30
N GLU A 237 25.47 32.26 -17.52
CA GLU A 237 24.38 33.04 -18.11
C GLU A 237 23.04 32.85 -17.39
N CYS A 238 22.22 33.89 -17.50
CA CYS A 238 20.85 33.95 -17.03
C CYS A 238 19.96 32.90 -17.72
N GLU A 239 19.58 31.82 -17.02
CA GLU A 239 18.42 31.02 -17.41
C GLU A 239 17.14 31.57 -16.74
N THR A 240 16.39 32.28 -17.57
CA THR A 240 15.03 32.78 -17.42
C THR A 240 14.02 31.66 -17.19
N ASN A 241 13.79 31.25 -15.93
CA ASN A 241 12.59 30.48 -15.54
C ASN A 241 12.20 30.65 -14.06
N LYS A 242 12.74 31.67 -13.38
CA LYS A 242 12.64 31.83 -11.92
C LYS A 242 11.59 32.83 -11.41
N TYR A 243 10.92 33.58 -12.29
CA TYR A 243 10.07 34.72 -11.87
C TYR A 243 8.55 34.50 -11.95
N ILE A 244 8.05 33.41 -12.55
CA ILE A 244 6.60 33.18 -12.70
C ILE A 244 5.89 32.79 -11.37
N ILE A 245 6.65 32.36 -10.36
CA ILE A 245 6.09 31.95 -9.05
C ILE A 245 5.98 33.13 -8.08
N LEU A 246 6.79 34.19 -8.26
CA LEU A 246 6.75 35.37 -7.37
C LEU A 246 5.73 36.42 -7.85
N GLU A 247 5.50 36.55 -9.16
CA GLU A 247 4.48 37.47 -9.71
C GLU A 247 3.03 36.98 -9.53
N LYS A 248 2.82 35.68 -9.27
CA LYS A 248 1.47 35.14 -8.97
C LYS A 248 1.12 35.18 -7.47
N ILE A 249 2.09 35.50 -6.62
CA ILE A 249 1.92 35.64 -5.17
C ILE A 249 1.59 37.11 -4.77
N SER A 250 1.74 38.07 -5.69
CA SER A 250 1.44 39.49 -5.42
C SER A 250 -0.07 39.82 -5.29
N CYS A 251 -0.97 38.93 -5.72
CA CYS A 251 -2.43 39.13 -5.61
C CYS A 251 -2.98 39.09 -4.17
N ILE A 252 -2.13 38.90 -3.15
CA ILE A 252 -2.54 38.80 -1.74
C ILE A 252 -2.03 39.99 -0.90
N ASN A 253 -1.05 40.76 -1.39
CA ASN A 253 -0.37 41.78 -0.58
C ASN A 253 -0.55 43.23 -1.05
N GLU A 254 -1.10 43.48 -2.24
CA GLU A 254 -1.36 44.83 -2.72
C GLU A 254 -2.72 44.84 -3.42
N GLY A 255 -3.60 45.77 -3.03
CA GLY A 255 -4.98 45.91 -3.52
C GLY A 255 -5.07 46.34 -4.99
N TYR A 256 -4.57 45.51 -5.90
CA TYR A 256 -4.63 45.73 -7.34
C TYR A 256 -5.92 45.13 -7.92
N HIS A 257 -6.86 46.01 -8.25
CA HIS A 257 -8.03 45.70 -9.06
C HIS A 257 -7.61 45.53 -10.54
N GLY A 258 -7.04 44.38 -10.87
CA GLY A 258 -6.92 43.88 -12.25
C GLY A 258 -8.10 42.96 -12.61
N PRO A 259 -8.29 42.58 -13.89
CA PRO A 259 -9.50 41.87 -14.38
C PRO A 259 -9.58 40.40 -13.93
N TYR A 260 -8.93 40.00 -12.84
CA TYR A 260 -8.83 38.62 -12.37
C TYR A 260 -9.50 38.47 -11.00
N ASN A 261 -10.54 37.65 -10.97
CA ASN A 261 -11.39 37.41 -9.81
C ASN A 261 -10.62 36.59 -8.75
N CYS A 262 -10.24 37.22 -7.63
CA CYS A 262 -9.44 36.62 -6.55
C CYS A 262 -10.21 35.65 -5.63
N ASP A 263 -11.49 35.38 -5.90
CA ASP A 263 -12.35 34.48 -5.12
C ASP A 263 -12.06 32.97 -5.32
N SER A 264 -10.94 32.64 -5.96
CA SER A 264 -10.58 31.27 -6.37
C SER A 264 -9.35 30.70 -5.65
N PHE A 265 -9.05 31.17 -4.43
CA PHE A 265 -7.87 30.68 -3.68
C PHE A 265 -8.23 29.54 -2.72
N ASP A 266 -7.78 28.31 -3.02
CA ASP A 266 -7.90 27.14 -2.13
C ASP A 266 -6.98 27.33 -0.90
N PRO A 267 -7.50 27.44 0.32
CA PRO A 267 -6.69 27.57 1.54
C PRO A 267 -5.70 26.41 1.73
N ASN A 268 -5.99 25.23 1.16
CA ASN A 268 -5.11 24.07 1.23
C ASN A 268 -3.88 24.21 0.32
N LEU A 269 -3.95 25.01 -0.74
CA LEU A 269 -2.82 25.28 -1.62
C LEU A 269 -1.73 26.09 -0.88
N PHE A 270 -2.15 27.04 -0.04
CA PHE A 270 -1.24 27.85 0.79
C PHE A 270 -0.47 26.98 1.80
N ILE A 271 -1.15 26.01 2.42
CA ILE A 271 -0.55 25.02 3.32
C ILE A 271 0.48 24.16 2.58
N ASN A 272 0.22 23.82 1.31
CA ASN A 272 1.13 23.02 0.47
C ASN A 272 2.38 23.81 0.01
N ILE A 273 2.26 25.10 -0.28
CA ILE A 273 3.40 25.96 -0.66
C ILE A 273 4.32 26.19 0.55
N PHE A 274 3.76 26.58 1.70
CA PHE A 274 4.53 26.70 2.95
C PHE A 274 5.11 25.33 3.37
N SER A 275 4.47 24.26 2.89
CA SER A 275 4.92 22.90 3.13
C SER A 275 6.20 22.54 2.39
N TYR A 276 6.20 22.91 1.13
CA TYR A 276 7.26 22.68 0.20
C TYR A 276 8.52 23.49 0.54
N ILE A 277 8.38 24.79 0.85
CA ILE A 277 9.51 25.68 1.20
C ILE A 277 10.31 25.12 2.39
N ASN A 278 9.60 24.72 3.45
CA ASN A 278 10.21 24.13 4.64
C ASN A 278 10.83 22.73 4.37
N SER A 279 10.28 21.97 3.40
CA SER A 279 10.91 20.71 3.02
C SER A 279 12.17 20.95 2.20
N TYR A 280 12.17 21.95 1.31
CA TYR A 280 13.29 22.37 0.49
C TYR A 280 14.47 22.86 1.35
N ASP A 281 14.21 23.67 2.37
CA ASP A 281 15.25 24.14 3.33
C ASP A 281 15.87 22.98 4.12
N LYS A 282 15.07 21.97 4.47
CA LYS A 282 15.56 20.76 5.14
C LYS A 282 16.40 19.88 4.20
N PHE A 283 16.09 19.86 2.90
CA PHE A 283 16.88 19.16 1.89
C PHE A 283 18.22 19.86 1.59
N ASN A 284 18.28 21.19 1.65
CA ASN A 284 19.54 21.92 1.47
C ASN A 284 20.46 21.79 2.68
N LYS A 285 19.94 21.76 3.91
CA LYS A 285 20.74 21.51 5.13
C LYS A 285 21.35 20.09 5.20
N ILE A 286 20.88 19.13 4.42
CA ILE A 286 21.44 17.78 4.31
C ILE A 286 22.56 17.70 3.24
N LYS A 287 22.61 18.65 2.29
CA LYS A 287 23.59 18.66 1.19
C LYS A 287 25.01 19.08 1.62
N ASP A 288 25.16 19.79 2.73
CA ASP A 288 26.47 20.35 3.10
C ASP A 288 27.41 19.36 3.80
N ASN A 289 26.94 18.18 4.23
CA ASN A 289 27.75 17.22 4.99
C ASN A 289 28.04 15.86 4.31
N ASP A 290 27.64 15.64 3.04
CA ASP A 290 27.82 14.33 2.40
C ASP A 290 27.99 14.44 0.87
N ARG A 291 29.14 14.99 0.42
CA ARG A 291 29.45 15.35 -0.98
C ARG A 291 29.50 14.19 -2.01
N ASN A 292 29.00 12.98 -1.71
CA ASN A 292 29.09 11.81 -2.60
C ASN A 292 27.82 10.94 -2.80
N ASN A 293 26.64 11.32 -2.29
CA ASN A 293 25.42 10.48 -2.41
C ASN A 293 24.39 10.99 -3.45
N ARG A 294 24.34 10.31 -4.61
CA ARG A 294 23.50 10.57 -5.80
C ARG A 294 21.98 10.49 -5.49
N ILE A 295 21.23 11.58 -5.68
CA ILE A 295 19.79 11.67 -5.38
C ILE A 295 18.91 11.15 -6.54
N LYS A 296 18.32 9.96 -6.32
CA LYS A 296 17.18 9.25 -6.97
C LYS A 296 15.93 10.07 -7.40
N ARG A 297 15.23 9.84 -8.55
CA ARG A 297 13.94 10.52 -8.97
C ARG A 297 12.78 9.67 -9.62
N GLN A 298 11.48 9.72 -9.19
CA GLN A 298 10.27 8.98 -9.72
C GLN A 298 8.86 9.66 -9.64
N MET A 299 8.59 10.61 -8.73
CA MET A 299 7.33 11.37 -8.58
C MET A 299 7.36 12.69 -9.34
N TYR A 300 6.21 13.21 -9.80
CA TYR A 300 6.09 14.55 -10.37
C TYR A 300 6.48 15.64 -9.36
N TYR A 301 7.36 16.56 -9.76
CA TYR A 301 7.93 17.58 -8.85
C TYR A 301 7.00 18.78 -8.61
N ASP A 302 6.26 19.21 -9.63
CA ASP A 302 5.43 20.43 -9.60
C ASP A 302 4.27 20.34 -8.59
N ILE A 303 4.24 21.30 -7.66
CA ILE A 303 3.23 21.44 -6.61
C ILE A 303 1.82 21.58 -7.20
N LEU A 304 1.68 22.19 -8.38
CA LEU A 304 0.38 22.35 -9.04
C LEU A 304 -0.22 21.00 -9.48
N LYS A 305 0.62 19.96 -9.60
CA LYS A 305 0.21 18.59 -9.89
C LYS A 305 -0.20 17.80 -8.64
N PHE A 306 -0.10 18.38 -7.44
CA PHE A 306 -0.51 17.71 -6.21
C PHE A 306 -2.01 17.76 -6.04
N TRP A 307 -2.56 16.66 -5.56
CA TRP A 307 -3.95 16.61 -5.11
C TRP A 307 -4.08 17.06 -3.66
N ALA A 308 -5.09 17.89 -3.40
CA ALA A 308 -5.55 18.14 -2.04
C ALA A 308 -6.33 16.90 -1.54
N SER A 309 -6.13 16.52 -0.27
CA SER A 309 -6.85 15.42 0.36
C SER A 309 -7.94 15.99 1.29
N PRO A 310 -9.20 15.50 1.23
CA PRO A 310 -9.67 14.38 0.43
C PRO A 310 -9.84 14.71 -1.06
N ILE A 311 -9.55 13.75 -1.92
CA ILE A 311 -9.74 13.84 -3.37
C ILE A 311 -11.19 13.48 -3.69
N ASN A 312 -11.93 14.40 -4.30
CA ASN A 312 -13.28 14.10 -4.76
C ASN A 312 -13.24 13.10 -5.90
N TYR A 313 -14.19 12.16 -5.93
CA TYR A 313 -14.33 11.25 -7.06
C TYR A 313 -15.79 10.98 -7.43
N TYR A 314 -16.00 10.67 -8.72
CA TYR A 314 -17.27 10.28 -9.31
C TYR A 314 -17.04 9.01 -10.15
N ILE A 315 -17.99 8.08 -10.14
CA ILE A 315 -17.94 6.84 -10.92
C ILE A 315 -19.09 6.89 -11.92
N ASP A 316 -18.77 6.88 -13.21
CA ASP A 316 -19.79 6.85 -14.25
C ASP A 316 -20.64 5.58 -14.14
N PRO A 317 -21.94 5.66 -14.44
CA PRO A 317 -22.82 4.49 -14.50
C PRO A 317 -22.27 3.39 -15.41
N GLY A 318 -22.49 2.12 -15.06
CA GLY A 318 -22.05 0.95 -15.82
C GLY A 318 -20.67 0.39 -15.44
N LEU A 319 -19.86 1.14 -14.69
CA LEU A 319 -18.58 0.64 -14.18
C LEU A 319 -18.76 -0.27 -12.96
N ASN A 320 -17.80 -1.18 -12.74
CA ASN A 320 -17.75 -2.02 -11.55
C ASN A 320 -17.33 -1.22 -10.31
N GLU A 321 -18.32 -0.57 -9.69
CA GLU A 321 -18.12 0.26 -8.50
C GLU A 321 -17.39 -0.48 -7.38
N LYS A 322 -17.70 -1.77 -7.16
CA LYS A 322 -17.08 -2.57 -6.10
C LYS A 322 -15.56 -2.67 -6.28
N THR A 323 -15.08 -2.94 -7.49
CA THR A 323 -13.64 -3.04 -7.76
C THR A 323 -12.95 -1.68 -7.57
N ILE A 324 -13.56 -0.59 -8.06
CA ILE A 324 -13.02 0.78 -7.87
C ILE A 324 -12.93 1.13 -6.39
N LEU A 325 -13.98 0.86 -5.62
CA LEU A 325 -13.99 1.13 -4.17
C LEU A 325 -12.92 0.31 -3.43
N LEU A 326 -12.70 -0.95 -3.81
CA LEU A 326 -11.63 -1.77 -3.24
C LEU A 326 -10.24 -1.21 -3.56
N ALA A 327 -10.02 -0.71 -4.78
CA ALA A 327 -8.77 -0.08 -5.21
C ALA A 327 -8.46 1.17 -4.38
N LEU A 328 -9.45 2.07 -4.26
CA LEU A 328 -9.35 3.30 -3.47
C LEU A 328 -9.08 3.00 -1.98
N TYR A 329 -9.85 2.08 -1.40
CA TYR A 329 -9.76 1.71 0.01
C TYR A 329 -8.36 1.19 0.39
N GLU A 330 -7.71 0.40 -0.48
CA GLU A 330 -6.37 -0.12 -0.19
C GLU A 330 -5.30 0.99 -0.20
N ILE A 331 -5.48 2.05 -1.00
CA ILE A 331 -4.63 3.24 -0.95
C ILE A 331 -4.88 4.02 0.35
N GLU A 332 -6.13 4.18 0.77
CA GLU A 332 -6.47 4.84 2.05
C GLU A 332 -5.97 4.06 3.27
N GLU A 333 -5.99 2.72 3.24
CA GLU A 333 -5.44 1.87 4.32
C GLU A 333 -3.92 1.99 4.43
N ASN A 334 -3.26 2.39 3.35
CA ASN A 334 -1.81 2.39 3.30
C ASN A 334 -1.15 3.78 3.29
N THR A 335 -1.94 4.82 3.09
CA THR A 335 -1.45 6.19 2.94
C THR A 335 -2.30 7.18 3.71
N CYS A 336 -1.87 8.44 3.75
CA CYS A 336 -2.67 9.51 4.35
C CYS A 336 -3.79 10.03 3.43
N ILE A 337 -3.80 9.63 2.16
CA ILE A 337 -4.72 10.13 1.14
C ILE A 337 -6.12 9.59 1.42
N LEU A 338 -7.11 10.46 1.28
CA LEU A 338 -8.52 10.12 1.46
C LEU A 338 -9.28 10.43 0.16
N PHE A 339 -10.31 9.65 -0.12
CA PHE A 339 -11.19 9.83 -1.26
C PHE A 339 -12.62 10.14 -0.79
N LYS A 340 -13.27 11.10 -1.43
CA LYS A 340 -14.65 11.51 -1.13
C LYS A 340 -15.53 11.28 -2.34
N ARG A 341 -16.51 10.36 -2.22
CA ARG A 341 -17.49 10.12 -3.29
C ARG A 341 -18.42 11.33 -3.43
N ILE A 342 -18.69 11.74 -4.66
CA ILE A 342 -19.74 12.70 -4.99
C ILE A 342 -20.82 11.99 -5.80
N SER A 343 -22.08 12.38 -5.63
CA SER A 343 -23.24 11.75 -6.29
C SER A 343 -23.50 12.27 -7.71
N HIS A 344 -22.99 13.45 -8.06
CA HIS A 344 -23.10 14.08 -9.37
C HIS A 344 -21.87 14.94 -9.66
N LEU A 345 -21.54 15.14 -10.93
CA LEU A 345 -20.44 16.01 -11.33
C LEU A 345 -20.81 17.47 -11.07
N VAL A 346 -19.97 18.17 -10.31
CA VAL A 346 -20.14 19.59 -10.00
C VAL A 346 -19.10 20.39 -10.78
N SER A 347 -19.55 21.35 -11.60
CA SER A 347 -18.67 22.25 -12.35
C SER A 347 -17.82 23.11 -11.41
N GLY A 348 -16.57 23.37 -11.80
CA GLY A 348 -15.62 24.10 -10.96
C GLY A 348 -15.02 23.28 -9.82
N MET A 349 -15.41 22.03 -9.63
CA MET A 349 -14.78 21.15 -8.64
C MET A 349 -13.57 20.40 -9.23
N SER A 350 -12.48 20.30 -8.47
CA SER A 350 -11.40 19.35 -8.80
C SER A 350 -11.76 17.95 -8.29
N GLY A 351 -11.62 16.95 -9.15
CA GLY A 351 -11.86 15.56 -8.77
C GLY A 351 -11.45 14.55 -9.83
N ILE A 352 -11.54 13.28 -9.48
CA ILE A 352 -11.29 12.14 -10.36
C ILE A 352 -12.63 11.61 -10.86
N ARG A 353 -12.80 11.49 -12.18
CA ARG A 353 -13.96 10.86 -12.80
C ARG A 353 -13.55 9.51 -13.38
N PHE A 354 -14.11 8.42 -12.89
CA PHE A 354 -13.91 7.11 -13.51
C PHE A 354 -14.88 6.97 -14.68
N VAL A 355 -14.35 6.71 -15.87
CA VAL A 355 -15.11 6.59 -17.11
C VAL A 355 -14.79 5.28 -17.81
N SER A 356 -15.72 4.71 -18.55
CA SER A 356 -15.40 3.59 -19.44
C SER A 356 -14.61 4.10 -20.65
N GLY A 357 -13.65 3.32 -21.13
CA GLY A 357 -12.98 3.60 -22.38
C GLY A 357 -12.23 2.39 -22.95
N PRO A 358 -11.59 2.55 -24.12
CA PRO A 358 -11.04 1.41 -24.86
C PRO A 358 -9.86 0.73 -24.15
N ALA A 359 -9.19 1.44 -23.24
CA ALA A 359 -8.05 0.93 -22.48
C ALA A 359 -7.90 1.69 -21.15
N TYR A 360 -7.22 1.07 -20.19
CA TYR A 360 -6.81 1.73 -18.97
C TYR A 360 -5.87 2.90 -19.27
N SER A 361 -6.18 4.09 -18.76
CA SER A 361 -5.34 5.26 -18.93
C SER A 361 -5.69 6.38 -17.94
N SER A 362 -4.69 7.19 -17.60
CA SER A 362 -4.84 8.37 -16.74
C SER A 362 -3.74 9.39 -17.02
N ILE A 363 -3.96 10.63 -16.56
CA ILE A 363 -2.95 11.69 -16.60
C ILE A 363 -2.08 11.58 -15.34
N ILE A 364 -0.77 11.80 -15.49
CA ILE A 364 0.17 11.81 -14.38
C ILE A 364 -0.02 13.08 -13.54
N GLY A 365 -0.38 12.92 -12.28
CA GLY A 365 -0.67 14.02 -11.35
C GLY A 365 -2.01 14.73 -11.66
N LYS A 366 -2.30 15.78 -10.90
CA LYS A 366 -3.46 16.66 -11.12
C LYS A 366 -3.25 17.52 -12.36
N ASN A 367 -4.10 17.42 -13.38
CA ASN A 367 -3.89 18.18 -14.61
C ASN A 367 -4.05 19.69 -14.43
N LYS A 368 -5.27 20.14 -14.08
CA LYS A 368 -5.66 21.54 -13.89
C LYS A 368 -6.51 21.68 -12.62
N PRO A 369 -6.46 22.82 -11.92
CA PRO A 369 -7.42 23.11 -10.85
C PRO A 369 -8.84 23.23 -11.42
N TYR A 370 -9.84 23.10 -10.54
CA TYR A 370 -11.27 23.28 -10.84
C TYR A 370 -11.83 22.44 -12.00
N THR A 371 -11.20 21.30 -12.30
CA THR A 371 -11.62 20.38 -13.37
C THR A 371 -11.67 18.94 -12.90
N TRP A 372 -12.57 18.17 -13.51
CA TRP A 372 -12.60 16.72 -13.39
C TRP A 372 -11.56 16.11 -14.33
N GLN A 373 -10.74 15.21 -13.81
CA GLN A 373 -9.77 14.44 -14.57
C GLN A 373 -10.27 13.00 -14.72
N ASN A 374 -10.30 12.52 -15.95
CA ASN A 374 -10.76 11.17 -16.23
C ASN A 374 -9.66 10.14 -15.89
N ILE A 375 -10.09 9.03 -15.28
CA ILE A 375 -9.38 7.74 -15.31
C ILE A 375 -10.23 6.82 -16.18
N SER A 376 -9.68 6.38 -17.31
CA SER A 376 -10.35 5.45 -18.19
C SER A 376 -10.18 4.03 -17.66
N ILE A 377 -11.29 3.31 -17.55
CA ILE A 377 -11.36 1.89 -17.20
C ILE A 377 -11.62 1.13 -18.49
N GLY A 378 -10.71 0.22 -18.83
CA GLY A 378 -10.83 -0.64 -20.02
C GLY A 378 -12.16 -1.39 -20.06
N ILE A 379 -12.70 -1.57 -21.27
CA ILE A 379 -13.93 -2.33 -21.53
C ILE A 379 -13.69 -3.85 -21.38
N ASP A 380 -12.43 -4.29 -21.41
CA ASP A 380 -12.09 -5.71 -21.27
C ASP A 380 -12.43 -6.25 -19.87
N ASP A 381 -12.86 -7.52 -19.84
CA ASP A 381 -13.39 -8.20 -18.64
C ASP A 381 -12.41 -8.28 -17.45
N SER A 382 -11.17 -7.85 -17.63
CA SER A 382 -10.18 -7.73 -16.58
C SER A 382 -10.41 -6.50 -15.72
N ASN A 383 -11.61 -6.33 -15.15
CA ASN A 383 -11.94 -5.38 -14.05
C ASN A 383 -11.08 -5.69 -12.79
N GLU A 384 -9.77 -5.65 -12.96
CA GLU A 384 -8.73 -6.03 -12.04
C GLU A 384 -8.39 -4.80 -11.23
N LYS A 385 -8.63 -4.91 -9.91
CA LYS A 385 -8.27 -3.91 -8.91
C LYS A 385 -6.86 -3.34 -9.15
N GLY A 386 -5.92 -4.19 -9.52
CA GLY A 386 -4.52 -3.85 -9.79
C GLY A 386 -4.31 -2.81 -10.89
N LEU A 387 -5.02 -2.93 -12.02
CA LEU A 387 -4.94 -1.95 -13.11
C LEU A 387 -5.53 -0.60 -12.70
N ILE A 388 -6.65 -0.61 -11.97
CA ILE A 388 -7.24 0.61 -11.40
C ILE A 388 -6.25 1.28 -10.43
N GLN A 389 -5.57 0.49 -9.61
CA GLN A 389 -4.55 0.99 -8.69
C GLN A 389 -3.36 1.58 -9.44
N HIS A 390 -2.91 0.96 -10.54
CA HIS A 390 -1.85 1.50 -11.40
C HIS A 390 -2.21 2.90 -11.94
N GLU A 391 -3.42 3.07 -12.49
CA GLU A 391 -3.89 4.38 -12.98
C GLU A 391 -4.10 5.39 -11.85
N LEU A 392 -4.54 4.94 -10.67
CA LEU A 392 -4.60 5.79 -9.49
C LEU A 392 -3.21 6.28 -9.08
N LEU A 393 -2.19 5.43 -9.14
CA LEU A 393 -0.81 5.84 -8.83
C LEU A 393 -0.27 6.85 -9.83
N HIS A 394 -0.53 6.67 -11.13
CA HIS A 394 -0.26 7.70 -12.14
C HIS A 394 -0.97 9.01 -11.79
N THR A 395 -2.27 8.97 -11.50
CA THR A 395 -3.06 10.14 -11.10
C THR A 395 -2.51 10.83 -9.85
N LEU A 396 -1.93 10.08 -8.90
CA LEU A 396 -1.25 10.60 -7.72
C LEU A 396 0.15 11.17 -8.03
N GLY A 397 0.64 11.02 -9.25
CA GLY A 397 1.86 11.65 -9.77
C GLY A 397 3.02 10.69 -10.04
N LEU A 398 2.84 9.38 -9.86
CA LEU A 398 3.92 8.42 -10.06
C LEU A 398 4.14 8.22 -11.56
N PHE A 399 5.40 8.30 -11.98
CA PHE A 399 5.81 7.86 -13.31
C PHE A 399 6.12 6.36 -13.30
N SER A 400 6.15 5.76 -14.48
CA SER A 400 6.53 4.36 -14.61
C SER A 400 7.98 4.14 -14.17
N GLU A 401 8.25 3.03 -13.49
CA GLU A 401 9.53 2.74 -12.86
C GLU A 401 10.66 2.69 -13.91
N GLN A 402 10.37 2.15 -15.10
CA GLN A 402 11.32 2.12 -16.22
C GLN A 402 11.52 3.47 -16.91
N ASN A 403 10.87 4.57 -16.51
CA ASN A 403 11.17 5.91 -17.06
C ASN A 403 12.12 6.73 -16.19
N ARG A 404 12.55 6.17 -15.05
CA ARG A 404 13.53 6.82 -14.16
C ARG A 404 14.83 7.12 -14.91
N TYR A 405 15.43 8.27 -14.62
CA TYR A 405 16.71 8.66 -15.22
C TYR A 405 17.87 7.70 -14.84
N ASP A 406 17.74 6.92 -13.77
CA ASP A 406 18.74 5.96 -13.32
C ASP A 406 18.45 4.51 -13.75
N ARG A 407 17.40 4.29 -14.54
CA ARG A 407 16.95 2.96 -14.98
C ARG A 407 18.04 2.16 -15.68
N ASP A 408 18.93 2.84 -16.42
CA ASP A 408 19.93 2.18 -17.26
C ASP A 408 21.01 1.49 -16.41
N ASN A 409 20.94 1.58 -15.08
CA ASN A 409 21.73 0.74 -14.16
C ASN A 409 21.06 -0.62 -13.85
N TYR A 410 19.77 -0.78 -14.17
CA TYR A 410 18.91 -1.90 -13.75
C TYR A 410 18.25 -2.61 -14.93
N VAL A 411 17.94 -1.89 -16.01
CA VAL A 411 17.35 -2.45 -17.22
C VAL A 411 18.11 -2.00 -18.46
N PHE A 412 18.00 -2.78 -19.53
CA PHE A 412 18.30 -2.38 -20.90
C PHE A 412 16.96 -2.26 -21.65
N VAL A 413 16.81 -1.17 -22.39
CA VAL A 413 15.60 -0.91 -23.19
C VAL A 413 15.98 -0.96 -24.67
N SER A 414 15.40 -1.92 -25.39
CA SER A 414 15.50 -2.02 -26.85
C SER A 414 14.27 -1.36 -27.47
N SER A 415 14.49 -0.24 -28.15
CA SER A 415 13.44 0.53 -28.83
C SER A 415 13.56 0.54 -30.36
N ASN A 416 14.54 -0.19 -30.92
CA ASN A 416 14.86 -0.15 -32.34
C ASN A 416 13.72 -0.66 -33.23
N SER A 417 12.93 -1.60 -32.70
CA SER A 417 11.74 -2.13 -33.39
C SER A 417 10.43 -1.48 -32.92
N VAL A 418 10.48 -0.53 -31.99
CA VAL A 418 9.28 0.09 -31.43
C VAL A 418 9.00 1.38 -32.20
N GLU A 419 7.83 1.45 -32.83
CA GLU A 419 7.41 2.62 -33.59
C GLU A 419 6.88 3.74 -32.67
N LEU A 420 6.77 4.95 -33.22
CA LEU A 420 6.03 6.02 -32.55
C LEU A 420 4.52 5.72 -32.65
N PRO A 421 3.72 5.99 -31.61
CA PRO A 421 4.05 6.72 -30.39
C PRO A 421 4.64 5.87 -29.25
N GLN A 422 4.61 4.53 -29.34
CA GLN A 422 5.00 3.64 -28.24
C GLN A 422 6.46 3.83 -27.80
N LYS A 423 7.34 4.21 -28.73
CA LYS A 423 8.73 4.55 -28.42
C LYS A 423 8.88 5.66 -27.38
N ARG A 424 7.92 6.60 -27.31
CA ARG A 424 7.93 7.68 -26.29
C ARG A 424 7.68 7.15 -24.88
N ALA A 425 6.84 6.12 -24.74
CA ALA A 425 6.57 5.47 -23.45
C ALA A 425 7.81 4.76 -22.87
N LEU A 426 8.79 4.44 -23.72
CA LEU A 426 10.10 3.89 -23.33
C LEU A 426 11.16 4.98 -23.02
N GLY A 427 10.84 6.26 -23.14
CA GLY A 427 11.76 7.38 -22.89
C GLY A 427 12.15 7.53 -21.41
N MET A 428 13.35 8.06 -21.12
CA MET A 428 13.67 8.49 -19.75
C MET A 428 13.15 9.90 -19.52
N TYR A 429 12.65 10.18 -18.33
CA TYR A 429 12.47 11.55 -17.89
C TYR A 429 13.79 12.12 -17.38
N SER A 430 14.04 13.40 -17.67
CA SER A 430 15.24 14.07 -17.17
C SER A 430 15.17 14.21 -15.65
N ARG A 431 16.34 14.40 -15.03
CA ARG A 431 16.40 14.61 -13.57
C ARG A 431 15.47 15.73 -13.15
N THR A 432 15.43 16.88 -13.83
CA THR A 432 14.67 18.06 -13.37
C THR A 432 13.18 17.82 -13.13
N HIS A 433 12.58 16.79 -13.73
CA HIS A 433 11.12 16.56 -13.68
C HIS A 433 10.65 15.62 -12.55
N LEU A 434 11.54 14.86 -11.92
CA LEU A 434 11.17 13.76 -11.04
C LEU A 434 11.66 13.92 -9.57
N LEU A 435 11.13 13.14 -8.60
CA LEU A 435 11.65 12.97 -7.22
C LEU A 435 11.52 11.51 -6.69
N THR A 436 12.55 10.83 -6.16
CA THR A 436 12.37 9.46 -5.60
C THR A 436 12.47 9.50 -4.10
N TYR A 437 12.84 10.65 -3.53
CA TYR A 437 13.15 10.74 -2.12
C TYR A 437 14.30 9.81 -1.70
N GLY A 438 15.20 9.48 -2.63
CA GLY A 438 16.35 8.59 -2.38
C GLY A 438 16.02 7.10 -2.41
N LEU A 439 14.77 6.72 -2.70
CA LEU A 439 14.37 5.32 -2.78
C LEU A 439 15.08 4.58 -3.94
N PRO A 440 15.44 3.29 -3.74
CA PRO A 440 16.07 2.46 -4.76
C PRO A 440 15.12 2.16 -5.93
N TYR A 441 15.67 1.57 -7.00
CA TYR A 441 14.87 1.08 -8.13
C TYR A 441 14.18 -0.23 -7.74
N ASP A 442 12.88 -0.35 -8.00
CA ASP A 442 12.07 -1.51 -7.62
C ASP A 442 11.52 -2.26 -8.84
N TYR A 443 12.19 -3.33 -9.26
CA TYR A 443 11.72 -4.19 -10.35
C TYR A 443 10.28 -4.70 -10.16
N GLY A 444 9.85 -4.87 -8.90
CA GLY A 444 8.49 -5.35 -8.58
C GLY A 444 7.50 -4.23 -8.27
N SER A 445 7.83 -2.97 -8.58
CA SER A 445 6.89 -1.85 -8.50
C SER A 445 5.68 -2.12 -9.38
N MET A 446 4.49 -1.77 -8.90
CA MET A 446 3.28 -1.79 -9.72
C MET A 446 3.39 -0.80 -10.89
N MET A 447 4.28 0.18 -10.79
CA MET A 447 4.57 1.15 -11.86
C MET A 447 5.58 0.64 -12.89
N HIS A 448 6.10 -0.60 -12.76
CA HIS A 448 7.06 -1.14 -13.73
C HIS A 448 6.36 -1.88 -14.87
N ASP A 449 6.71 -1.56 -16.12
CA ASP A 449 6.19 -2.25 -17.30
C ASP A 449 6.78 -3.65 -17.48
N GLY A 450 6.07 -4.50 -18.22
CA GLY A 450 6.49 -5.88 -18.47
C GLY A 450 7.62 -5.97 -19.50
N ALA A 451 8.30 -7.11 -19.50
CA ALA A 451 9.42 -7.38 -20.42
C ALA A 451 9.06 -7.15 -21.91
N TYR A 452 7.80 -7.41 -22.27
CA TYR A 452 7.28 -7.39 -23.64
C TYR A 452 6.39 -6.16 -23.94
N SER A 453 6.28 -5.22 -23.00
CA SER A 453 5.47 -4.01 -23.20
C SER A 453 5.96 -3.24 -24.43
N TYR A 454 5.04 -2.75 -25.26
CA TYR A 454 5.33 -1.95 -26.47
C TYR A 454 6.07 -2.68 -27.61
N GLY A 455 6.43 -3.95 -27.44
CA GLY A 455 7.16 -4.69 -28.47
C GLY A 455 6.23 -5.15 -29.59
N PRO A 456 6.56 -4.89 -30.87
CA PRO A 456 5.79 -5.49 -31.96
C PRO A 456 5.96 -7.01 -31.93
N ASN A 457 4.91 -7.75 -32.30
CA ASN A 457 4.96 -9.19 -32.49
C ASN A 457 5.54 -9.95 -31.28
N SER A 458 5.21 -9.52 -30.06
CA SER A 458 5.72 -10.10 -28.80
C SER A 458 7.25 -10.06 -28.65
N LYS A 459 7.94 -9.11 -29.29
CA LYS A 459 9.36 -8.88 -29.06
C LYS A 459 9.59 -8.28 -27.67
N GLN A 460 10.60 -8.79 -26.98
CA GLN A 460 11.00 -8.24 -25.69
C GLN A 460 11.66 -6.86 -25.89
N THR A 461 11.19 -5.85 -25.16
CA THR A 461 11.69 -4.47 -25.23
C THR A 461 12.46 -4.09 -23.98
N ILE A 462 12.12 -4.67 -22.82
CA ILE A 462 12.76 -4.39 -21.54
C ILE A 462 13.47 -5.64 -21.03
N PHE A 463 14.76 -5.53 -20.79
CA PHE A 463 15.62 -6.62 -20.30
C PHE A 463 16.18 -6.22 -18.93
N THR A 464 15.93 -7.01 -17.89
CA THR A 464 16.55 -6.77 -16.58
C THR A 464 18.03 -7.10 -16.63
N LYS A 465 18.90 -6.23 -16.10
CA LYS A 465 20.33 -6.50 -16.01
C LYS A 465 20.63 -7.66 -15.08
N ASP A 466 19.89 -7.75 -13.98
CA ASP A 466 19.83 -8.98 -13.19
C ASP A 466 18.76 -9.90 -13.79
N VAL A 467 19.21 -10.97 -14.44
CA VAL A 467 18.34 -11.94 -15.12
C VAL A 467 17.39 -12.67 -14.18
N LEU A 468 17.69 -12.71 -12.87
CA LEU A 468 16.81 -13.32 -11.86
C LEU A 468 15.49 -12.54 -11.70
N TYR A 469 15.47 -11.27 -12.09
CA TYR A 469 14.30 -10.39 -12.02
C TYR A 469 13.42 -10.41 -13.27
N LYS A 470 13.73 -11.24 -14.28
CA LYS A 470 12.97 -11.32 -15.55
C LYS A 470 11.46 -11.49 -15.34
N TYR A 471 11.06 -12.34 -14.40
CA TYR A 471 9.64 -12.62 -14.12
C TYR A 471 9.06 -11.78 -12.96
N THR A 472 9.84 -10.84 -12.42
CA THR A 472 9.36 -9.91 -11.38
C THR A 472 8.66 -8.69 -11.99
N ILE A 473 9.15 -8.21 -13.14
CA ILE A 473 8.64 -6.99 -13.80
C ILE A 473 7.28 -7.23 -14.47
N GLY A 474 6.44 -6.19 -14.53
CA GLY A 474 5.16 -6.20 -15.25
C GLY A 474 3.96 -6.76 -14.47
N ALA A 475 4.17 -7.33 -13.28
CA ALA A 475 3.05 -7.77 -12.44
C ALA A 475 2.28 -6.58 -11.86
N LYS A 476 0.95 -6.56 -12.00
CA LYS A 476 0.07 -5.48 -11.54
C LYS A 476 -0.87 -5.91 -10.40
N ASP A 477 -0.55 -6.95 -9.65
CA ASP A 477 -1.49 -7.54 -8.68
C ASP A 477 -1.47 -6.91 -7.29
N ILE A 478 -0.36 -6.30 -6.87
CA ILE A 478 -0.22 -5.62 -5.57
C ILE A 478 0.70 -4.41 -5.69
N ILE A 479 0.34 -3.31 -4.99
CA ILE A 479 1.19 -2.13 -4.81
C ILE A 479 2.43 -2.48 -3.97
N SER A 480 3.63 -2.10 -4.43
CA SER A 480 4.86 -2.45 -3.73
C SER A 480 5.03 -1.66 -2.41
N PHE A 481 5.91 -2.14 -1.54
CA PHE A 481 6.24 -1.44 -0.29
C PHE A 481 6.80 -0.03 -0.57
N LEU A 482 7.63 0.09 -1.61
CA LEU A 482 8.28 1.33 -2.00
C LEU A 482 7.31 2.26 -2.75
N ASP A 483 6.34 1.74 -3.51
CA ASP A 483 5.29 2.55 -4.11
C ASP A 483 4.50 3.31 -3.02
N TYR A 484 4.11 2.62 -1.94
CA TYR A 484 3.46 3.27 -0.79
C TYR A 484 4.38 4.22 -0.04
N GLU A 485 5.64 3.85 0.16
CA GLU A 485 6.61 4.73 0.82
C GLU A 485 6.78 6.03 0.04
N LEU A 486 6.87 5.94 -1.29
CA LEU A 486 7.01 7.08 -2.18
C LEU A 486 5.81 8.04 -2.07
N ILE A 487 4.58 7.52 -2.11
CA ILE A 487 3.36 8.31 -1.89
C ILE A 487 3.36 8.96 -0.50
N ASN A 488 3.77 8.21 0.52
CA ASN A 488 3.78 8.70 1.90
C ASN A 488 4.84 9.78 2.15
N LEU A 489 6.01 9.66 1.52
CA LEU A 489 7.02 10.71 1.54
C LEU A 489 6.53 11.96 0.80
N HIS A 490 5.80 11.77 -0.31
CA HIS A 490 5.28 12.85 -1.14
C HIS A 490 4.12 13.62 -0.50
N TYR A 491 3.08 12.92 -0.01
CA TYR A 491 1.85 13.53 0.51
C TYR A 491 1.78 13.60 2.04
N CYS A 492 2.46 12.71 2.76
CA CYS A 492 2.15 12.42 4.17
C CYS A 492 3.24 12.83 5.16
N GLY A 493 4.37 13.38 4.68
CA GLY A 493 5.57 13.62 5.49
C GLY A 493 5.36 14.48 6.76
N ARG A 494 4.28 15.27 6.80
CA ARG A 494 3.94 16.20 7.90
C ARG A 494 2.91 15.68 8.90
N ARG A 495 2.25 14.55 8.63
CA ARG A 495 1.22 13.98 9.53
C ARG A 495 1.77 13.70 10.92
N CYS A 496 2.99 13.20 10.99
CA CYS A 496 3.66 12.87 12.25
C CYS A 496 4.63 13.99 12.67
N LYS A 497 4.21 14.79 13.66
CA LYS A 497 5.03 15.84 14.28
C LYS A 497 6.29 15.25 14.95
N LYS A 498 6.10 14.21 15.77
CA LYS A 498 7.19 13.46 16.41
C LYS A 498 7.64 12.34 15.48
N LYS A 499 8.93 12.33 15.12
CA LYS A 499 9.55 11.26 14.34
C LYS A 499 9.98 10.12 15.25
N ILE A 500 9.84 8.89 14.78
CA ILE A 500 10.37 7.68 15.41
C ILE A 500 11.35 7.00 14.47
N ASN A 501 12.32 6.28 15.02
CA ASN A 501 13.27 5.52 14.21
C ASN A 501 12.72 4.12 13.90
N CYS A 502 12.59 3.80 12.61
CA CYS A 502 12.12 2.51 12.12
C CYS A 502 13.32 1.66 11.68
N LEU A 503 13.42 0.44 12.21
CA LEU A 503 14.49 -0.50 11.91
C LEU A 503 14.17 -1.29 10.64
N ASN A 504 15.15 -2.04 10.14
CA ASN A 504 15.00 -2.97 9.01
C ASN A 504 14.31 -2.34 7.79
N GLU A 505 14.68 -1.08 7.50
CA GLU A 505 14.18 -0.31 6.35
C GLU A 505 12.66 -0.08 6.37
N GLY A 506 12.04 -0.13 7.54
CA GLY A 506 10.68 0.38 7.73
C GLY A 506 10.63 1.91 7.72
N TYR A 507 9.42 2.47 7.56
CA TYR A 507 9.17 3.92 7.67
C TYR A 507 7.99 4.21 8.59
N GLN A 508 7.91 5.43 9.13
CA GLN A 508 6.87 5.80 10.09
C GLN A 508 5.48 5.75 9.44
N ASN A 509 4.54 5.06 10.08
CA ASN A 509 3.19 4.92 9.56
C ASN A 509 2.44 6.26 9.65
N PRO A 510 1.99 6.86 8.53
CA PRO A 510 1.29 8.15 8.56
C PRO A 510 -0.12 8.07 9.15
N LEU A 511 -0.68 6.87 9.30
CA LEU A 511 -1.99 6.62 9.92
C LEU A 511 -1.90 6.33 11.42
N ASP A 512 -0.72 5.92 11.89
CA ASP A 512 -0.41 5.70 13.30
C ASP A 512 1.04 6.12 13.56
N CYS A 513 1.22 7.39 13.93
CA CYS A 513 2.54 7.97 14.16
C CYS A 513 3.34 7.30 15.28
N SER A 514 2.73 6.40 16.05
CA SER A 514 3.42 5.62 17.07
C SER A 514 4.09 4.36 16.52
N SER A 515 3.78 3.91 15.31
CA SER A 515 4.30 2.66 14.74
C SER A 515 4.95 2.86 13.37
N CYS A 516 5.73 1.86 12.96
CA CYS A 516 6.36 1.79 11.65
C CYS A 516 5.59 0.85 10.73
N LYS A 517 5.56 1.19 9.44
CA LYS A 517 5.28 0.25 8.36
C LYS A 517 6.54 -0.54 8.05
N CYS A 518 6.42 -1.86 8.11
CA CYS A 518 7.56 -2.76 8.00
C CYS A 518 7.63 -3.40 6.63
N VAL A 519 8.86 -3.55 6.14
CA VAL A 519 9.15 -4.44 5.01
C VAL A 519 8.63 -5.83 5.33
N LYS A 520 8.00 -6.48 4.35
CA LYS A 520 7.43 -7.82 4.53
C LYS A 520 8.51 -8.82 4.97
N GLY A 521 8.27 -9.49 6.09
CA GLY A 521 9.24 -10.32 6.81
C GLY A 521 9.66 -9.72 8.15
N PHE A 522 9.36 -8.45 8.41
CA PHE A 522 9.57 -7.83 9.71
C PHE A 522 8.24 -7.46 10.37
N THR A 523 8.25 -7.38 11.70
CA THR A 523 7.12 -7.00 12.55
C THR A 523 7.62 -6.29 13.80
N GLY A 524 6.70 -5.91 14.69
CA GLY A 524 7.00 -5.06 15.85
C GLY A 524 6.69 -3.60 15.58
N LYS A 525 6.75 -2.78 16.64
CA LYS A 525 6.34 -1.36 16.55
C LYS A 525 7.34 -0.55 15.74
N ARG A 526 8.61 -0.95 15.76
CA ARG A 526 9.75 -0.34 15.06
C ARG A 526 10.34 -1.29 14.00
N CYS A 527 9.63 -2.34 13.62
CA CYS A 527 10.10 -3.38 12.69
C CYS A 527 11.32 -4.18 13.18
N GLU A 528 11.47 -4.29 14.51
CA GLU A 528 12.60 -4.92 15.20
C GLU A 528 12.59 -6.46 15.15
N ASN A 529 11.43 -7.07 14.96
CA ASN A 529 11.26 -8.52 15.04
C ASN A 529 11.13 -9.13 13.65
N PHE A 530 11.53 -10.40 13.50
CA PHE A 530 11.17 -11.19 12.32
C PHE A 530 9.71 -11.63 12.39
N LEU A 531 9.08 -11.73 11.23
CA LEU A 531 7.75 -12.31 11.10
C LEU A 531 7.89 -13.84 11.18
N THR A 532 7.55 -14.39 12.34
CA THR A 532 7.62 -15.83 12.62
C THR A 532 6.24 -16.38 12.96
N ASN A 533 6.15 -17.71 13.14
CA ASN A 533 4.94 -18.41 13.62
C ASN A 533 3.72 -18.21 12.69
N LEU A 534 3.97 -18.10 11.39
CA LEU A 534 2.91 -18.12 10.40
C LEU A 534 2.29 -19.52 10.34
N LYS A 535 0.94 -19.57 10.28
CA LYS A 535 0.18 -20.82 10.30
C LYS A 535 0.62 -21.74 9.16
N ASN A 536 0.89 -23.01 9.47
CA ASN A 536 1.30 -24.07 8.53
C ASN A 536 2.68 -23.87 7.86
N CYS A 537 3.54 -22.98 8.39
CA CYS A 537 4.85 -22.69 7.81
C CYS A 537 6.03 -23.40 8.48
N GLY A 538 5.85 -23.87 9.72
CA GLY A 538 6.93 -24.47 10.51
C GLY A 538 8.00 -23.45 10.95
N GLU A 539 9.24 -23.91 11.07
CA GLU A 539 10.40 -23.05 11.36
C GLU A 539 10.51 -21.93 10.32
N SER A 540 10.55 -20.68 10.78
CA SER A 540 10.58 -19.50 9.90
C SER A 540 11.95 -18.82 9.84
N VAL A 541 12.91 -19.25 10.67
CA VAL A 541 14.25 -18.64 10.76
C VAL A 541 15.28 -19.76 10.71
N TYR A 542 16.10 -19.78 9.67
CA TYR A 542 17.10 -20.81 9.41
C TYR A 542 18.51 -20.25 9.48
N GLN A 543 19.40 -20.97 10.16
CA GLN A 543 20.84 -20.68 10.11
C GLN A 543 21.51 -21.47 8.98
N ALA A 544 22.08 -20.75 8.02
CA ALA A 544 22.96 -21.27 6.99
C ALA A 544 24.33 -21.64 7.59
N LYS A 545 24.82 -22.82 7.22
CA LYS A 545 26.16 -23.34 7.54
C LYS A 545 26.84 -23.71 6.21
N GLU A 546 28.10 -24.12 6.26
CA GLU A 546 28.88 -24.45 5.05
C GLU A 546 28.31 -25.65 4.29
N LEU A 547 27.78 -26.65 5.02
CA LEU A 547 27.05 -27.77 4.45
C LEU A 547 25.65 -27.35 3.97
N PRO A 548 25.24 -27.73 2.74
CA PRO A 548 23.91 -27.44 2.23
C PRO A 548 22.80 -28.02 3.10
N LYS A 549 21.76 -27.23 3.31
CA LYS A 549 20.49 -27.66 3.92
C LYS A 549 19.35 -27.50 2.93
N LYS A 550 18.31 -28.31 3.07
CA LYS A 550 17.14 -28.35 2.18
C LYS A 550 15.91 -27.73 2.84
N ILE A 551 15.16 -26.96 2.07
CA ILE A 551 13.80 -26.49 2.40
C ILE A 551 12.86 -26.95 1.29
N LYS A 552 11.79 -27.65 1.70
CA LYS A 552 10.70 -28.06 0.82
C LYS A 552 9.41 -27.43 1.34
N ILE A 553 8.68 -26.75 0.47
CA ILE A 553 7.44 -26.05 0.81
C ILE A 553 6.40 -26.48 -0.22
N ASP A 554 5.24 -26.95 0.24
CA ASP A 554 4.16 -27.44 -0.61
C ASP A 554 2.80 -26.91 -0.16
N GLY A 555 1.89 -26.80 -1.11
CA GLY A 555 0.47 -26.54 -0.94
C GLY A 555 0.07 -25.10 -0.68
N PHE A 556 -1.24 -24.92 -0.50
CA PHE A 556 -1.86 -23.62 -0.23
C PHE A 556 -1.35 -23.07 1.11
N LYS A 557 -0.52 -22.04 1.07
CA LYS A 557 -0.07 -21.26 2.25
C LYS A 557 0.65 -19.99 1.83
N SER A 558 0.82 -19.09 2.79
CA SER A 558 1.65 -17.88 2.65
C SER A 558 2.66 -17.85 3.80
N CYS A 559 3.92 -18.12 3.48
CA CYS A 559 5.01 -18.26 4.45
C CYS A 559 6.13 -17.28 4.14
N THR A 560 6.81 -16.82 5.19
CA THR A 560 8.02 -16.01 5.09
C THR A 560 9.11 -16.66 5.91
N TYR A 561 10.27 -16.87 5.30
CA TYR A 561 11.42 -17.51 5.89
C TYR A 561 12.61 -16.55 5.87
N HIS A 562 13.39 -16.54 6.96
CA HIS A 562 14.62 -15.78 7.10
C HIS A 562 15.78 -16.76 7.09
N ILE A 563 16.71 -16.63 6.14
CA ILE A 563 17.94 -17.42 6.12
C ILE A 563 19.09 -16.50 6.54
N LEU A 564 19.79 -16.89 7.61
CA LEU A 564 20.85 -16.11 8.25
C LEU A 564 22.19 -16.84 8.12
N ALA A 565 23.25 -16.10 7.83
CA ALA A 565 24.64 -16.58 7.86
C ALA A 565 25.46 -15.75 8.86
N LYS A 566 26.69 -16.18 9.16
CA LYS A 566 27.60 -15.38 9.99
C LYS A 566 27.84 -14.00 9.36
N LYS A 567 28.04 -12.98 10.20
CA LYS A 567 28.33 -11.61 9.74
C LYS A 567 29.54 -11.61 8.80
N GLY A 568 29.41 -10.94 7.65
CA GLY A 568 30.46 -10.89 6.63
C GLY A 568 30.47 -12.05 5.63
N ARG A 569 29.70 -13.12 5.88
CA ARG A 569 29.49 -14.22 4.94
C ARG A 569 28.29 -13.95 4.02
N ARG A 570 28.16 -14.73 2.95
CA ARG A 570 27.06 -14.68 1.98
C ARG A 570 26.30 -16.01 2.01
N ILE A 571 25.11 -16.03 1.42
CA ILE A 571 24.25 -17.21 1.31
C ILE A 571 24.08 -17.54 -0.17
N VAL A 572 24.29 -18.80 -0.52
CA VAL A 572 23.91 -19.32 -1.83
C VAL A 572 22.61 -20.10 -1.66
N ILE A 573 21.63 -19.81 -2.50
CA ILE A 573 20.39 -20.57 -2.63
C ILE A 573 20.39 -21.23 -4.00
N TYR A 574 20.17 -22.54 -4.02
CA TYR A 574 19.93 -23.30 -5.25
C TYR A 574 18.45 -23.71 -5.28
N LEU A 575 17.68 -23.03 -6.12
CA LEU A 575 16.28 -23.35 -6.38
C LEU A 575 16.25 -24.56 -7.32
N LYS A 576 16.04 -25.74 -6.74
CA LYS A 576 16.07 -27.01 -7.46
C LYS A 576 14.88 -27.14 -8.39
N SER A 577 13.68 -26.86 -7.88
CA SER A 577 12.44 -26.87 -8.67
C SER A 577 11.35 -26.02 -8.03
N THR A 578 10.54 -25.37 -8.87
CA THR A 578 9.25 -24.81 -8.51
C THR A 578 8.17 -25.47 -9.37
N THR A 579 6.98 -25.61 -8.81
CA THR A 579 5.73 -25.88 -9.53
C THR A 579 4.70 -24.92 -8.94
N LEU A 580 4.46 -23.78 -9.58
CA LEU A 580 3.62 -22.71 -9.03
C LEU A 580 2.62 -22.21 -10.07
N TYR A 581 1.39 -22.72 -9.99
CA TYR A 581 0.26 -22.45 -10.88
C TYR A 581 -0.98 -21.99 -10.12
N PRO A 582 -1.90 -21.23 -10.76
CA PRO A 582 -1.77 -20.62 -12.09
C PRO A 582 -0.86 -19.38 -12.07
N ASN A 583 -0.23 -19.08 -13.21
CA ASN A 583 0.54 -17.86 -13.45
C ASN A 583 0.49 -17.45 -14.93
N ALA A 584 0.85 -16.19 -15.21
CA ALA A 584 1.08 -15.73 -16.57
C ALA A 584 2.37 -16.33 -17.16
N LYS A 585 2.49 -16.33 -18.48
CA LYS A 585 3.66 -16.86 -19.19
C LYS A 585 4.93 -16.04 -18.96
N ASN A 586 4.79 -14.72 -18.81
CA ASN A 586 5.91 -13.77 -18.91
C ASN A 586 6.24 -13.04 -17.59
N PHE A 587 5.45 -13.24 -16.54
CA PHE A 587 5.68 -12.66 -15.21
C PHE A 587 5.01 -13.53 -14.15
N CYS A 588 5.44 -13.38 -12.91
CA CYS A 588 4.90 -14.14 -11.78
C CYS A 588 3.98 -13.26 -10.92
N TYR A 589 2.73 -13.71 -10.73
CA TYR A 589 1.83 -13.14 -9.75
C TYR A 589 2.36 -13.43 -8.34
N ILE A 590 2.18 -12.47 -7.44
CA ILE A 590 2.57 -12.59 -6.02
C ILE A 590 1.77 -13.71 -5.34
N SER A 591 0.53 -13.95 -5.76
CA SER A 591 -0.36 -14.98 -5.18
C SER A 591 0.12 -16.42 -5.37
N ASN A 592 0.92 -16.68 -6.41
CA ASN A 592 1.50 -17.99 -6.74
C ASN A 592 2.98 -17.87 -7.11
N SER A 593 3.81 -17.31 -6.23
CA SER A 593 5.24 -17.20 -6.47
C SER A 593 6.07 -17.46 -5.21
N ILE A 594 7.33 -17.81 -5.45
CA ILE A 594 8.39 -17.67 -4.45
C ILE A 594 9.18 -16.40 -4.76
N GLU A 595 9.21 -15.47 -3.80
CA GLU A 595 9.95 -14.22 -3.87
C GLU A 595 11.19 -14.31 -2.97
N ILE A 596 12.37 -14.06 -3.52
CA ILE A 596 13.65 -14.16 -2.80
C ILE A 596 14.30 -12.77 -2.78
N LYS A 597 14.40 -12.16 -1.59
CA LYS A 597 15.10 -10.89 -1.36
C LYS A 597 16.52 -11.17 -0.90
N PHE A 598 17.44 -11.21 -1.86
CA PHE A 598 18.84 -11.60 -1.65
C PHE A 598 19.82 -10.41 -1.71
N TYR A 599 19.37 -9.22 -2.12
CA TYR A 599 20.13 -7.99 -1.99
C TYR A 599 20.24 -7.53 -0.53
N LYS A 600 21.17 -6.61 -0.27
CA LYS A 600 21.48 -6.10 1.07
C LYS A 600 20.24 -5.42 1.64
N SER A 601 19.69 -4.48 0.87
CA SER A 601 18.39 -3.87 1.11
C SER A 601 17.27 -4.89 0.92
N LYS A 602 16.32 -4.90 1.84
CA LYS A 602 15.13 -5.73 1.84
C LYS A 602 13.88 -4.95 1.45
N SER A 603 13.95 -3.63 1.34
CA SER A 603 12.79 -2.78 0.99
C SER A 603 12.31 -3.03 -0.45
N THR A 604 13.22 -3.10 -1.43
CA THR A 604 12.92 -3.46 -2.83
C THR A 604 12.32 -4.86 -2.96
N SER A 605 11.45 -5.08 -3.94
CA SER A 605 10.91 -6.40 -4.25
C SER A 605 12.01 -7.43 -4.55
N GLY A 606 11.77 -8.68 -4.17
CA GLY A 606 12.68 -9.79 -4.47
C GLY A 606 12.54 -10.31 -5.91
N ALA A 607 13.47 -11.17 -6.33
CA ALA A 607 13.31 -11.96 -7.55
C ALA A 607 12.16 -12.96 -7.34
N ARG A 608 11.23 -13.02 -8.29
CA ARG A 608 10.06 -13.90 -8.24
C ARG A 608 10.24 -15.07 -9.20
N PHE A 609 9.93 -16.26 -8.72
CA PHE A 609 9.91 -17.49 -9.52
C PHE A 609 8.55 -18.15 -9.41
N CYS A 610 8.08 -18.68 -10.52
CA CYS A 610 6.80 -19.36 -10.66
C CYS A 610 6.87 -20.42 -11.76
N LEU A 611 5.72 -21.02 -12.11
CA LEU A 611 5.63 -22.09 -13.11
C LEU A 611 6.63 -23.23 -12.78
N ASN A 612 7.20 -23.84 -13.82
CA ASN A 612 8.19 -24.90 -13.73
C ASN A 612 9.64 -24.36 -13.85
N THR A 613 10.08 -23.56 -12.87
CA THR A 613 11.46 -23.10 -12.81
C THR A 613 12.35 -24.19 -12.21
N LYS A 614 13.50 -24.50 -12.84
CA LYS A 614 14.46 -25.50 -12.35
C LYS A 614 15.88 -24.94 -12.35
N SER A 615 16.69 -25.42 -11.41
CA SER A 615 18.15 -25.22 -11.37
C SER A 615 18.63 -23.77 -11.40
N VAL A 616 17.99 -22.89 -10.62
CA VAL A 616 18.41 -21.48 -10.50
C VAL A 616 19.31 -21.30 -9.27
N THR A 617 20.49 -20.75 -9.47
CA THR A 617 21.40 -20.38 -8.37
C THR A 617 21.32 -18.88 -8.10
N ILE A 618 21.16 -18.52 -6.83
CA ILE A 618 21.11 -17.16 -6.32
C ILE A 618 22.21 -17.00 -5.28
N VAL A 619 23.03 -15.96 -5.43
CA VAL A 619 24.08 -15.63 -4.44
C VAL A 619 23.73 -14.30 -3.78
N SER A 620 23.41 -14.32 -2.49
CA SER A 620 23.02 -13.12 -1.75
C SER A 620 24.14 -12.10 -1.68
N SER A 621 23.83 -10.82 -1.54
CA SER A 621 24.84 -9.77 -1.34
C SER A 621 25.13 -9.52 0.14
N SER A 622 24.41 -10.17 1.06
CA SER A 622 24.59 -10.06 2.52
C SER A 622 24.34 -11.38 3.24
N SER A 623 24.58 -11.40 4.56
CA SER A 623 24.36 -12.57 5.42
C SER A 623 22.88 -12.82 5.79
N HIS A 624 21.93 -12.14 5.13
CA HIS A 624 20.50 -12.30 5.39
C HIS A 624 19.71 -12.32 4.09
N VAL A 625 18.94 -13.40 3.87
CA VAL A 625 17.97 -13.54 2.78
C VAL A 625 16.57 -13.70 3.36
N ILE A 626 15.58 -13.07 2.74
CA ILE A 626 14.16 -13.30 3.03
C ILE A 626 13.56 -14.06 1.86
N VAL A 627 12.90 -15.18 2.14
CA VAL A 627 12.18 -15.99 1.17
C VAL A 627 10.69 -15.94 1.51
N SER A 628 9.87 -15.43 0.60
CA SER A 628 8.41 -15.44 0.74
C SER A 628 7.80 -16.42 -0.24
N TYR A 629 7.15 -17.46 0.28
CA TYR A 629 6.35 -18.39 -0.51
C TYR A 629 4.86 -18.03 -0.40
N ARG A 630 4.16 -17.94 -1.52
CA ARG A 630 2.72 -17.72 -1.56
C ARG A 630 2.12 -18.64 -2.61
N SER A 631 1.07 -19.34 -2.22
CA SER A 631 0.30 -20.13 -3.17
C SER A 631 -1.18 -20.17 -2.84
N SER A 632 -1.98 -20.10 -3.91
CA SER A 632 -3.41 -20.39 -3.92
C SER A 632 -3.77 -21.82 -4.37
N ASN A 633 -2.82 -22.75 -4.47
CA ASN A 633 -3.05 -24.11 -4.97
C ASN A 633 -2.30 -25.18 -4.18
N TYR A 634 -3.00 -26.25 -3.80
CA TYR A 634 -2.48 -27.39 -3.04
C TYR A 634 -1.41 -28.21 -3.76
N LYS A 635 -1.42 -28.22 -5.10
CA LYS A 635 -0.44 -28.96 -5.90
C LYS A 635 0.89 -28.22 -6.03
N ASN A 636 0.91 -26.94 -5.68
CA ASN A 636 2.10 -26.13 -5.84
C ASN A 636 3.19 -26.54 -4.85
N ASN A 637 4.43 -26.50 -5.28
CA ASN A 637 5.56 -26.88 -4.45
C ASN A 637 6.84 -26.17 -4.87
N VAL A 638 7.76 -26.04 -3.93
CA VAL A 638 9.11 -25.51 -4.13
C VAL A 638 10.10 -26.34 -3.35
N GLU A 639 11.21 -26.68 -3.98
CA GLU A 639 12.38 -27.29 -3.35
C GLU A 639 13.60 -26.42 -3.58
N MET A 640 14.28 -26.05 -2.49
CA MET A 640 15.51 -25.27 -2.54
C MET A 640 16.56 -25.79 -1.56
N LEU A 641 17.82 -25.60 -1.91
CA LEU A 641 18.97 -25.83 -1.05
C LEU A 641 19.59 -24.49 -0.69
N TYR A 642 20.17 -24.36 0.51
CA TYR A 642 20.88 -23.16 0.92
C TYR A 642 22.12 -23.48 1.72
N ARG A 643 23.15 -22.63 1.61
CA ARG A 643 24.39 -22.73 2.40
C ARG A 643 25.07 -21.38 2.57
N GLU A 644 25.91 -21.28 3.59
CA GLU A 644 26.84 -20.19 3.79
C GLU A 644 28.04 -20.32 2.85
N VAL A 645 28.54 -19.20 2.33
CA VAL A 645 29.80 -19.11 1.58
C VAL A 645 30.61 -17.88 2.01
N SER A 646 31.89 -17.88 1.66
CA SER A 646 32.79 -16.74 1.90
C SER A 646 32.34 -15.47 1.15
N LYS A 647 32.78 -14.30 1.63
CA LYS A 647 32.47 -13.00 1.01
C LYS A 647 32.96 -12.89 -0.45
N ALA A 648 34.06 -13.58 -0.77
CA ALA A 648 34.70 -13.59 -2.09
C ALA A 648 33.99 -14.52 -3.09
N PHE A 649 33.11 -15.41 -2.63
CA PHE A 649 32.41 -16.36 -3.49
C PHE A 649 31.67 -15.64 -4.63
N GLY A 650 31.97 -16.01 -5.88
CA GLY A 650 31.35 -15.44 -7.09
C GLY A 650 31.91 -14.09 -7.56
N LYS A 651 33.00 -13.57 -6.98
CA LYS A 651 33.69 -12.35 -7.45
C LYS A 651 34.78 -12.62 -8.50
N SER A 652 35.18 -13.87 -8.73
CA SER A 652 36.11 -14.28 -9.79
C SER A 652 35.47 -15.31 -10.72
N GLN A 653 35.52 -15.03 -12.03
CA GLN A 653 35.01 -15.81 -13.17
C GLN A 653 33.49 -16.02 -13.27
N SER A 654 33.04 -16.19 -14.52
CA SER A 654 31.63 -16.31 -14.91
C SER A 654 30.89 -17.32 -14.03
N ILE A 655 29.77 -16.87 -13.46
CA ILE A 655 28.83 -17.70 -12.69
C ILE A 655 28.25 -18.84 -13.58
N ARG A 656 28.54 -18.90 -14.89
CA ARG A 656 28.16 -20.02 -15.76
C ARG A 656 29.10 -21.23 -15.67
N ASN A 657 30.42 -21.05 -15.48
CA ASN A 657 31.36 -22.18 -15.59
C ASN A 657 31.62 -22.92 -14.27
N LYS A 658 31.17 -22.37 -13.13
CA LYS A 658 31.36 -22.96 -11.80
C LYS A 658 30.11 -23.64 -11.24
N PHE A 659 29.11 -23.98 -12.05
CA PHE A 659 27.79 -24.50 -11.60
C PHE A 659 27.34 -25.80 -12.28
N SER A 660 28.29 -26.65 -12.65
CA SER A 660 28.02 -28.09 -12.75
C SER A 660 27.50 -28.61 -11.40
N ARG A 661 26.58 -29.58 -11.39
CA ARG A 661 26.12 -30.30 -10.18
C ARG A 661 27.28 -30.62 -9.22
N THR A 662 28.46 -30.93 -9.76
CA THR A 662 29.68 -31.26 -9.00
C THR A 662 30.27 -30.12 -8.17
N SER A 663 29.96 -28.85 -8.44
CA SER A 663 30.56 -27.72 -7.71
C SER A 663 29.73 -27.22 -6.53
N PHE A 664 28.40 -27.33 -6.59
CA PHE A 664 27.53 -26.94 -5.48
C PHE A 664 27.74 -27.88 -4.29
N PHE A 665 27.94 -29.15 -4.60
CA PHE A 665 28.21 -30.20 -3.64
C PHE A 665 29.67 -30.24 -3.15
N GLY A 666 30.63 -29.57 -3.81
CA GLY A 666 32.04 -29.82 -3.55
C GLY A 666 32.45 -31.22 -4.02
N SER A 667 33.76 -31.49 -4.08
CA SER A 667 34.40 -32.73 -4.58
C SER A 667 33.61 -34.03 -4.33
N ASN A 668 33.73 -35.01 -5.24
CA ASN A 668 32.98 -36.29 -5.41
C ASN A 668 32.35 -37.02 -4.19
N LYS A 669 32.67 -36.66 -2.95
CA LYS A 669 32.12 -37.17 -1.68
C LYS A 669 30.63 -36.90 -1.43
N TYR A 670 29.99 -36.03 -2.20
CA TYR A 670 28.63 -35.53 -1.90
C TYR A 670 27.55 -35.93 -2.93
N LYS A 671 27.85 -36.89 -3.82
CA LYS A 671 26.91 -37.40 -4.85
C LYS A 671 25.69 -38.17 -4.31
N ALA A 672 25.65 -38.48 -3.00
CA ALA A 672 24.59 -39.28 -2.38
C ALA A 672 23.37 -38.47 -1.85
N LEU A 673 23.36 -37.13 -2.01
CA LEU A 673 22.26 -36.22 -1.62
C LEU A 673 21.61 -35.57 -2.84
#